data_AF-A0AAN7U2Q3-F1
#
_entry.id   AF-A0AAN7U2Q3-F1
#
_cell.length_a   1.000
_cell.length_b   1.000
_cell.length_c   1.000
_cell.angle_alpha   90.00
_cell.angle_beta   90.00
_cell.angle_gamma   90.00
#
_symmetry.space_group_name_H-M   'P 1'
#
loop_
_entity.id
_entity.type
_entity.pdbx_description
1 polymer ?
#
loop_
_entity_poly.entity_id
_entity_poly.type
_entity_poly.pdbx_seq_one_letter_code
_entity_poly.pdbx_strand_id
1 'polypeptide(L)'
;MSTKLFIIFILIFIFHSSYSIQIEPKNYKCLDALFIKIGNVPLYNVNTTTQQRNYCGTNGKNIITCVNGNIEEITIRHVPAKKNISLLASDLICFKSLKSIVVLDYNVENNFLYGPFPIKLDSIRLDNGSLSSLFNYVNVSIGFNDTIIKNQIGELIINGGVSNSNNVTIYLSTISHFSNLYFYIENGAVIKNNTNINFVNDLNETKKSSFKEFTTYCSNVPSFAYNNATIGYVELTYLPNFDYESVSNYSTFSDVVSLVIYSWDQQFYPFPLGLSNIPPGNQLTSLIIYHLIDKPPYFIDLSNLDSNISRGLYTENELEINNAGNLFNIDGKLPFSSLHKYLSSFILEYGNFTEFPDFESIFDENIGYIRFSNNIITGNITKTLEWPRRTITLFLTNNQLKGTIDESWCKFNLDISGNSLSGDAPSCMVCHTKTNSMSIAGNNFDNMSIKPPCTSVILNLWYDNTTNLLFIYGQDIGFARADFKITPNQWNSYCNLLDEKTFKDVRNHLFCLKYTGTGKSPLGFNITYPNMPNSSLKTFELTAYNMYLPSIDRVSKDSTNLYTITGKYFGYNRTVINVLIGSENCDIVSCNFNEIKCILVLNSGVISSISSDNEYNILLSVQVMNVTSNFNLTKCPNDCSGWGTCDFNVGVCSCNSTRVFDDCSGIKCIDDCTLINSQCNNTIGNCECVQGWEGSDCSIQSKCPNDCSGEAGGTCNHITKTCLCNSDRTFDDCSGLKCSLDCLNDSQCNNTIGKCECILGWEGSDCSIQSKCPNDCSGDVGGSCNHITKTCLCNSDRTFDDCSGLKCSLDCLNDSQCNNTIGKCECALGWEGSDCSVQSKCPNDCSGQGTCNPITKICSCKDGWKGDDCSIQLKCPNNCSGDAGICNYKTMECLCDTDRLFDDCSGLKCIINCNNNSICDNKTGRCKCVLGWIGDKCDALEKSSSESPNGSSSSSSSSSSSSSSSKSESPHVSSNKIKIILLCTILPSIAMGIIFDLDDTLYDQLLPFKESINKIKFLSEKNINMEDAFKQFRYHSDKVFEKTVNGEMSILEMYNYRFIKMLIDQDVIKEEYHYDNNNNNNNNELVNEYQSNYLKELKEIKLINEFEQLLLKLNEIQENNQEIKIGIITNGPSEHQFEKIKSLQLFKYIKPEYSIISGSIGIEKPNPEIFKLLANRFNIPYDQCIYIGDSFSNDIIPSTNLGMKSVWFNHRNRTIPSNSTIKPTFEINSPNELINIILNLL
;
A
#
# COMPACT_ATOMS: atom_id res chain seq x y z
N MET A 1 -9.58 40.04 25.13
CA MET A 1 -8.45 40.57 25.93
C MET A 1 -7.52 41.38 25.01
N SER A 2 -8.03 42.43 24.36
CA SER A 2 -7.44 42.94 23.09
C SER A 2 -7.37 44.47 22.97
N THR A 3 -7.30 45.20 24.08
CA THR A 3 -7.09 46.67 24.08
C THR A 3 -5.77 47.10 24.72
N LYS A 4 -5.21 46.32 25.67
CA LYS A 4 -3.91 46.64 26.29
C LYS A 4 -2.70 46.36 25.39
N LEU A 5 -2.73 45.28 24.59
CA LEU A 5 -1.62 44.99 23.65
C LEU A 5 -1.53 46.03 22.53
N PHE A 6 -2.66 46.53 22.02
CA PHE A 6 -2.68 47.53 20.94
C PHE A 6 -2.07 48.86 21.38
N ILE A 7 -2.33 49.28 22.62
CA ILE A 7 -1.74 50.48 23.21
C ILE A 7 -0.23 50.31 23.49
N ILE A 8 0.22 49.12 23.90
CA ILE A 8 1.65 48.81 24.05
C ILE A 8 2.37 48.85 22.70
N PHE A 9 1.77 48.31 21.63
CA PHE A 9 2.33 48.38 20.28
C PHE A 9 2.45 49.83 19.79
N ILE A 10 1.44 50.67 20.02
CA ILE A 10 1.46 52.09 19.68
C ILE A 10 2.51 52.86 20.50
N LEU A 11 2.65 52.56 21.81
CA LEU A 11 3.68 53.20 22.65
C LEU A 11 5.10 52.81 22.23
N ILE A 12 5.34 51.55 21.82
CA ILE A 12 6.64 51.11 21.27
C ILE A 12 6.92 51.79 19.94
N PHE A 13 5.92 51.95 19.06
CA PHE A 13 6.07 52.69 17.80
C PHE A 13 6.35 54.19 18.01
N ILE A 14 5.70 54.83 18.99
CA ILE A 14 5.93 56.25 19.30
C ILE A 14 7.34 56.45 19.91
N PHE A 15 7.82 55.54 20.76
CA PHE A 15 9.16 55.61 21.35
C PHE A 15 10.32 55.21 20.42
N HIS A 16 10.06 54.75 19.19
CA HIS A 16 11.09 54.60 18.15
C HIS A 16 11.11 55.75 17.12
N SER A 17 10.28 56.78 17.30
CA SER A 17 10.45 58.03 16.58
C SER A 17 11.61 58.85 17.16
N SER A 18 12.58 59.23 16.32
CA SER A 18 13.59 60.27 16.57
C SER A 18 14.83 59.93 17.41
N TYR A 19 15.42 58.73 17.26
CA TYR A 19 16.90 58.65 17.35
C TYR A 19 17.50 59.01 16.00
N SER A 20 18.05 60.23 15.89
CA SER A 20 18.85 60.64 14.74
C SER A 20 20.20 59.93 14.78
N ILE A 21 20.27 58.76 14.14
CA ILE A 21 21.52 57.99 13.95
C ILE A 21 22.53 58.90 13.22
N GLN A 22 23.54 59.38 13.95
CA GLN A 22 24.52 60.32 13.42
C GLN A 22 25.50 59.57 12.50
N ILE A 23 25.63 60.04 11.26
CA ILE A 23 26.58 59.48 10.30
C ILE A 23 28.00 59.89 10.66
N GLU A 24 28.95 58.95 10.62
CA GLU A 24 30.37 59.27 10.87
C GLU A 24 30.87 60.43 9.98
N PRO A 25 31.74 61.33 10.50
CA PRO A 25 32.17 62.52 9.76
C PRO A 25 32.91 62.30 8.42
N LYS A 26 33.31 61.05 8.12
CA LYS A 26 33.91 60.65 6.84
C LYS A 26 32.84 60.23 5.82
N ASN A 27 31.79 59.53 6.28
CA ASN A 27 30.74 58.97 5.44
C ASN A 27 29.87 60.06 4.80
N TYR A 28 29.58 61.17 5.49
CA TYR A 28 28.80 62.27 4.87
C TYR A 28 29.56 62.98 3.74
N LYS A 29 30.91 63.04 3.79
CA LYS A 29 31.71 63.67 2.72
C LYS A 29 31.70 62.83 1.44
N CYS A 30 31.73 61.50 1.59
CA CYS A 30 31.52 60.56 0.48
C CYS A 30 30.15 60.75 -0.16
N LEU A 31 29.10 60.82 0.67
CA LEU A 31 27.73 61.00 0.21
C LEU A 31 27.52 62.35 -0.50
N ASP A 32 28.08 63.45 0.03
CA ASP A 32 28.06 64.76 -0.62
C ASP A 32 28.74 64.71 -1.99
N ALA A 33 29.94 64.12 -2.08
CA ALA A 33 30.69 64.00 -3.34
C ALA A 33 29.92 63.18 -4.38
N LEU A 34 29.33 62.05 -3.97
CA LEU A 34 28.46 61.21 -4.80
C LEU A 34 27.24 62.00 -5.32
N PHE A 35 26.51 62.69 -4.42
CA PHE A 35 25.31 63.43 -4.79
C PHE A 35 25.59 64.64 -5.69
N ILE A 36 26.69 65.36 -5.46
CA ILE A 36 27.19 66.40 -6.37
C ILE A 36 27.48 65.81 -7.76
N LYS A 37 28.17 64.66 -7.83
CA LYS A 37 28.56 64.03 -9.10
C LYS A 37 27.33 63.59 -9.92
N ILE A 38 26.34 62.96 -9.28
CA ILE A 38 25.11 62.50 -9.95
C ILE A 38 24.07 63.63 -10.17
N GLY A 39 24.41 64.88 -9.83
CA GLY A 39 23.58 66.06 -10.09
C GLY A 39 22.36 66.22 -9.17
N ASN A 40 22.31 65.46 -8.07
CA ASN A 40 21.30 65.54 -7.01
C ASN A 40 21.70 66.60 -5.98
N VAL A 41 20.89 67.63 -5.79
CA VAL A 41 21.15 68.68 -4.79
C VAL A 41 20.89 68.11 -3.39
N PRO A 42 21.83 68.17 -2.44
CA PRO A 42 21.57 67.79 -1.05
C PRO A 42 20.47 68.68 -0.46
N LEU A 43 19.37 68.08 0.03
CA LEU A 43 18.37 68.83 0.78
C LEU A 43 18.86 69.04 2.22
N TYR A 44 19.33 70.24 2.51
CA TYR A 44 19.84 70.59 3.83
C TYR A 44 18.70 70.90 4.81
N ASN A 45 18.43 69.98 5.74
CA ASN A 45 17.82 70.35 7.03
C ASN A 45 18.92 70.85 7.97
N VAL A 46 19.28 72.13 7.85
CA VAL A 46 20.21 72.79 8.80
C VAL A 46 19.44 73.17 10.06
N ASN A 47 19.61 72.41 11.13
CA ASN A 47 19.22 72.87 12.47
C ASN A 47 20.29 73.86 12.95
N THR A 48 19.94 75.15 13.07
CA THR A 48 20.88 76.29 13.10
C THR A 48 21.67 76.50 14.40
N THR A 49 21.78 75.48 15.25
CA THR A 49 22.52 75.53 16.54
C THR A 49 23.56 74.43 16.72
N THR A 50 23.60 73.41 15.85
CA THR A 50 24.69 72.42 15.82
C THR A 50 25.03 72.05 14.37
N GLN A 51 26.31 71.87 14.05
CA GLN A 51 26.76 71.45 12.70
C GLN A 51 26.49 69.95 12.45
N GLN A 52 25.24 69.51 12.58
CA GLN A 52 24.82 68.12 12.48
C GLN A 52 24.01 67.90 11.20
N ARG A 53 24.53 67.06 10.29
CA ARG A 53 23.82 66.61 9.09
C ARG A 53 23.30 65.19 9.30
N ASN A 54 22.01 64.98 9.11
CA ASN A 54 21.39 63.67 9.17
C ASN A 54 20.91 63.26 7.77
N TYR A 55 21.54 62.25 7.18
CA TYR A 55 21.17 61.73 5.85
C TYR A 55 20.51 60.34 5.90
N CYS A 56 20.40 59.71 7.07
CA CYS A 56 19.79 58.38 7.19
C CYS A 56 18.27 58.45 6.95
N GLY A 57 17.74 57.55 6.12
CA GLY A 57 16.36 57.60 5.63
C GLY A 57 16.26 58.18 4.21
N THR A 58 15.17 58.91 3.94
CA THR A 58 14.92 59.52 2.62
C THR A 58 15.57 60.89 2.48
N ASN A 59 16.49 61.06 1.54
CA ASN A 59 17.04 62.37 1.16
C ASN A 59 16.64 62.74 -0.27
N GLY A 60 15.60 63.57 -0.40
CA GLY A 60 14.99 63.91 -1.68
C GLY A 60 14.33 62.69 -2.31
N LYS A 61 14.93 62.16 -3.37
CA LYS A 61 14.48 60.94 -4.06
C LYS A 61 15.32 59.69 -3.74
N ASN A 62 16.45 59.87 -3.06
CA ASN A 62 17.37 58.79 -2.69
C ASN A 62 17.01 58.25 -1.30
N ILE A 63 17.36 56.99 -1.04
CA ILE A 63 17.18 56.33 0.26
C ILE A 63 18.55 55.87 0.74
N ILE A 64 18.85 56.06 2.02
CA ILE A 64 20.14 55.70 2.62
C ILE A 64 19.86 54.94 3.92
N THR A 65 20.27 53.68 3.98
CA THR A 65 20.11 52.84 5.17
C THR A 65 21.40 52.90 6.00
N CYS A 66 21.24 53.18 7.29
CA CYS A 66 22.35 53.34 8.22
C CYS A 66 22.24 52.37 9.39
N VAL A 67 23.35 51.76 9.78
CA VAL A 67 23.48 50.96 11.02
C VAL A 67 24.61 51.53 11.85
N ASN A 68 24.34 51.90 13.11
CA ASN A 68 25.33 52.46 14.06
C ASN A 68 26.15 53.64 13.49
N GLY A 69 25.56 54.50 12.66
CA GLY A 69 26.23 55.66 12.05
C GLY A 69 27.06 55.36 10.79
N ASN A 70 27.09 54.11 10.35
CA ASN A 70 27.67 53.69 9.09
C ASN A 70 26.59 53.52 8.01
N ILE A 71 26.92 53.90 6.77
CA ILE A 71 26.05 53.70 5.61
C ILE A 71 26.26 52.26 5.13
N GLU A 72 25.19 51.46 5.13
CA GLU A 72 25.23 50.07 4.65
C GLU A 72 24.52 49.88 3.31
N GLU A 73 23.56 50.75 2.96
CA GLU A 73 22.84 50.71 1.68
C GLU A 73 22.65 52.11 1.11
N ILE A 74 22.77 52.25 -0.21
CA ILE A 74 22.46 53.48 -0.95
C ILE A 74 21.53 53.15 -2.11
N THR A 75 20.33 53.71 -2.09
CA THR A 75 19.38 53.68 -3.21
C THR A 75 19.38 55.03 -3.92
N ILE A 76 19.96 55.07 -5.11
CA ILE A 76 19.99 56.22 -6.00
C ILE A 76 18.76 56.15 -6.90
N ARG A 77 17.92 57.19 -6.92
CA ARG A 77 16.82 57.31 -7.90
C ARG A 77 17.07 58.51 -8.80
N HIS A 78 17.15 58.27 -10.10
CA HIS A 78 17.39 59.33 -11.07
C HIS A 78 16.17 60.27 -11.22
N VAL A 79 16.38 61.40 -11.88
CA VAL A 79 15.32 62.33 -12.29
C VAL A 79 15.43 62.51 -13.80
N PRO A 80 14.40 62.18 -14.61
CA PRO A 80 14.49 62.13 -16.08
C PRO A 80 14.87 63.42 -16.86
N ALA A 81 15.32 64.47 -16.17
CA ALA A 81 15.53 65.81 -16.71
C ALA A 81 17.02 66.19 -16.92
N LYS A 82 17.99 65.28 -16.76
CA LYS A 82 19.42 65.54 -16.99
C LYS A 82 20.11 64.40 -17.75
N LYS A 83 21.23 64.72 -18.40
CA LYS A 83 22.13 63.79 -19.11
C LYS A 83 22.58 62.62 -18.21
N ASN A 84 23.04 61.54 -18.85
CA ASN A 84 23.64 60.32 -18.27
C ASN A 84 24.38 60.57 -16.95
N ILE A 85 24.17 59.70 -15.97
CA ILE A 85 24.86 59.74 -14.70
C ILE A 85 26.25 59.12 -14.88
N SER A 86 27.30 59.93 -14.78
CA SER A 86 28.69 59.45 -14.77
C SER A 86 29.09 58.82 -13.43
N LEU A 87 28.42 57.73 -13.05
CA LEU A 87 28.74 56.93 -11.87
C LEU A 87 29.75 55.84 -12.23
N LEU A 88 30.84 55.79 -11.48
CA LEU A 88 31.92 54.80 -11.56
C LEU A 88 31.96 54.01 -10.24
N ALA A 89 32.33 52.73 -10.25
CA ALA A 89 32.55 51.99 -8.99
C ALA A 89 33.57 52.67 -8.06
N SER A 90 34.55 53.39 -8.63
CA SER A 90 35.51 54.19 -7.86
C SER A 90 34.87 55.26 -6.97
N ASP A 91 33.68 55.74 -7.31
CA ASP A 91 32.93 56.71 -6.50
C ASP A 91 32.39 56.08 -5.20
N LEU A 92 32.34 54.75 -5.13
CA LEU A 92 31.83 53.98 -4.00
C LEU A 92 32.93 53.57 -3.01
N ILE A 93 34.20 53.53 -3.44
CA ILE A 93 35.36 53.05 -2.65
C ILE A 93 35.44 53.67 -1.25
N CYS A 94 35.02 54.92 -1.10
CA CYS A 94 35.18 55.63 0.17
C CYS A 94 34.11 55.27 1.22
N PHE A 95 33.04 54.54 0.85
CA PHE A 95 32.08 53.95 1.80
C PHE A 95 32.57 52.57 2.28
N LYS A 96 33.29 52.53 3.40
CA LYS A 96 33.91 51.30 3.91
C LYS A 96 32.95 50.22 4.43
N SER A 97 31.71 50.59 4.73
CA SER A 97 30.69 49.71 5.33
C SER A 97 29.52 49.43 4.38
N LEU A 98 29.63 49.87 3.11
CA LEU A 98 28.58 49.72 2.11
C LEU A 98 28.45 48.25 1.71
N LYS A 99 27.30 47.66 2.00
CA LYS A 99 26.92 46.29 1.63
C LYS A 99 26.11 46.26 0.35
N SER A 100 25.22 47.22 0.14
CA SER A 100 24.32 47.21 -1.02
C SER A 100 24.26 48.56 -1.73
N ILE A 101 24.11 48.52 -3.05
CA ILE A 101 23.73 49.69 -3.85
C ILE A 101 22.60 49.33 -4.80
N VAL A 102 21.58 50.19 -4.82
CA VAL A 102 20.45 50.12 -5.75
C VAL A 102 20.47 51.39 -6.62
N VAL A 103 20.40 51.25 -7.93
CA VAL A 103 20.31 52.39 -8.86
C VAL A 103 19.05 52.24 -9.70
N LEU A 104 18.11 53.19 -9.55
CA LEU A 104 16.81 53.20 -10.22
C LEU A 104 16.77 54.26 -11.33
N ASP A 105 16.11 53.93 -12.43
CA ASP A 105 15.85 54.79 -13.59
C ASP A 105 17.16 55.27 -14.27
N TYR A 106 18.13 54.36 -14.43
CA TYR A 106 19.56 54.69 -14.63
C TYR A 106 20.03 54.86 -16.10
N ASN A 107 21.07 55.67 -16.27
CA ASN A 107 22.07 55.59 -17.35
C ASN A 107 23.46 55.69 -16.69
N VAL A 108 24.07 54.56 -16.34
CA VAL A 108 25.46 54.47 -15.84
C VAL A 108 26.47 54.41 -17.00
N GLU A 109 27.74 54.75 -16.74
CA GLU A 109 28.81 54.57 -17.74
C GLU A 109 29.15 53.08 -17.93
N ASN A 110 29.51 52.69 -19.16
CA ASN A 110 29.78 51.30 -19.56
C ASN A 110 30.82 50.57 -18.69
N ASN A 111 31.69 51.33 -18.00
CA ASN A 111 32.74 50.83 -17.12
C ASN A 111 32.34 50.80 -15.62
N PHE A 112 31.08 51.04 -15.25
CA PHE A 112 30.65 51.02 -13.85
C PHE A 112 31.02 49.71 -13.15
N LEU A 113 30.77 48.56 -13.79
CA LEU A 113 31.13 47.24 -13.26
C LEU A 113 32.64 46.90 -13.35
N TYR A 114 33.44 47.73 -14.03
CA TYR A 114 34.87 47.48 -14.29
C TYR A 114 35.80 48.17 -13.26
N GLY A 115 35.28 48.99 -12.36
CA GLY A 115 36.07 49.74 -11.38
C GLY A 115 36.20 49.03 -10.02
N PRO A 116 37.10 49.48 -9.14
CA PRO A 116 37.22 48.91 -7.81
C PRO A 116 36.02 49.33 -6.96
N PHE A 117 35.27 48.35 -6.46
CA PHE A 117 34.27 48.51 -5.41
C PHE A 117 34.94 48.50 -4.01
N PRO A 118 34.22 48.89 -2.93
CA PRO A 118 34.56 48.50 -1.57
C PRO A 118 34.83 47.00 -1.45
N ILE A 119 35.71 46.62 -0.50
CA ILE A 119 36.28 45.26 -0.37
C ILE A 119 35.22 44.16 -0.21
N LYS A 120 34.02 44.51 0.29
CA LYS A 120 32.92 43.61 0.57
C LYS A 120 31.58 44.27 0.29
N LEU A 121 30.94 43.94 -0.82
CA LEU A 121 29.55 44.26 -1.14
C LEU A 121 28.73 42.96 -1.11
N ASP A 122 27.59 42.97 -0.47
CA ASP A 122 26.68 41.84 -0.49
C ASP A 122 25.88 41.82 -1.82
N SER A 123 25.40 42.97 -2.33
CA SER A 123 24.57 43.05 -3.56
C SER A 123 24.70 44.34 -4.38
N ILE A 124 24.66 44.25 -5.72
CA ILE A 124 24.47 45.37 -6.65
C ILE A 124 23.15 45.17 -7.39
N ARG A 125 22.28 46.19 -7.39
CA ARG A 125 21.00 46.19 -8.12
C ARG A 125 20.84 47.40 -9.02
N LEU A 126 20.49 47.18 -10.28
CA LEU A 126 20.23 48.20 -11.28
C LEU A 126 18.81 47.98 -11.84
N ASP A 127 17.86 48.91 -11.63
CA ASP A 127 16.46 48.80 -12.12
C ASP A 127 16.03 49.95 -13.05
N ASN A 128 15.07 49.71 -13.95
CA ASN A 128 14.41 50.71 -14.81
C ASN A 128 15.36 51.49 -15.75
N GLY A 129 16.57 50.99 -15.98
CA GLY A 129 17.52 51.62 -16.90
C GLY A 129 17.43 51.06 -18.31
N SER A 130 18.01 51.81 -19.26
CA SER A 130 18.19 51.29 -20.61
C SER A 130 19.41 50.36 -20.61
N LEU A 131 19.21 49.07 -20.87
CA LEU A 131 20.30 48.10 -21.01
C LEU A 131 21.30 48.53 -22.09
N SER A 132 20.84 49.26 -23.11
CA SER A 132 21.74 49.85 -24.11
C SER A 132 22.74 50.85 -23.53
N SER A 133 22.51 51.52 -22.40
CA SER A 133 23.52 52.44 -21.83
C SER A 133 24.65 51.71 -21.11
N LEU A 134 24.37 50.55 -20.49
CA LEU A 134 25.39 49.63 -19.99
C LEU A 134 26.19 49.02 -21.16
N PHE A 135 25.49 48.67 -22.23
CA PHE A 135 26.01 47.89 -23.36
C PHE A 135 25.96 48.67 -24.69
N ASN A 136 26.51 49.89 -24.71
CA ASN A 136 26.26 50.84 -25.82
C ASN A 136 27.23 50.73 -27.02
N TYR A 137 27.34 49.55 -27.65
CA TYR A 137 27.93 49.38 -29.00
C TYR A 137 27.28 48.19 -29.74
N VAL A 138 27.26 48.24 -31.08
CA VAL A 138 26.54 47.29 -31.96
C VAL A 138 27.05 45.83 -31.91
N ASN A 139 28.16 45.57 -31.21
CA ASN A 139 28.53 44.26 -30.69
C ASN A 139 29.27 44.51 -29.36
N VAL A 140 28.60 44.39 -28.22
CA VAL A 140 29.27 44.55 -26.91
C VAL A 140 29.81 43.22 -26.43
N SER A 141 31.13 43.08 -26.47
CA SER A 141 31.88 42.08 -25.72
C SER A 141 32.22 42.62 -24.32
N ILE A 142 31.62 42.02 -23.29
CA ILE A 142 32.02 42.27 -21.90
C ILE A 142 33.39 41.61 -21.69
N GLY A 143 34.36 42.30 -21.08
CA GLY A 143 35.71 41.75 -20.89
C GLY A 143 36.44 42.40 -19.72
N PHE A 144 36.25 41.90 -18.50
CA PHE A 144 36.99 42.39 -17.34
C PHE A 144 38.46 41.99 -17.45
N ASN A 145 39.33 43.00 -17.50
CA ASN A 145 40.77 42.79 -17.61
C ASN A 145 41.31 42.17 -16.32
N ASP A 146 42.13 41.12 -16.42
CA ASP A 146 42.52 40.22 -15.31
C ASP A 146 43.34 40.88 -14.17
N THR A 147 43.61 42.17 -14.26
CA THR A 147 44.41 42.95 -13.33
C THR A 147 43.61 44.08 -12.70
N ILE A 148 43.03 43.83 -11.52
CA ILE A 148 43.08 44.66 -10.28
C ILE A 148 41.97 44.19 -9.30
N ILE A 149 42.41 43.52 -8.23
CA ILE A 149 41.70 43.26 -6.96
C ILE A 149 40.38 42.49 -7.03
N LYS A 150 40.45 41.23 -6.57
CA LYS A 150 39.30 40.42 -6.11
C LYS A 150 38.42 41.21 -5.14
N ASN A 151 37.20 41.54 -5.53
CA ASN A 151 36.20 42.08 -4.61
C ASN A 151 35.10 41.06 -4.34
N GLN A 152 34.71 40.97 -3.08
CA GLN A 152 33.67 40.06 -2.61
C GLN A 152 32.33 40.72 -2.95
N ILE A 153 31.75 40.42 -4.12
CA ILE A 153 30.37 40.81 -4.48
C ILE A 153 29.51 39.55 -4.48
N GLY A 154 28.54 39.47 -3.58
CA GLY A 154 27.67 38.29 -3.45
C GLY A 154 26.72 38.15 -4.64
N GLU A 155 25.98 39.21 -4.94
CA GLU A 155 24.82 39.21 -5.82
C GLU A 155 24.86 40.36 -6.84
N LEU A 156 24.47 40.07 -8.08
CA LEU A 156 24.22 41.07 -9.12
C LEU A 156 22.81 40.90 -9.70
N ILE A 157 21.98 41.94 -9.54
CA ILE A 157 20.65 42.07 -10.12
C ILE A 157 20.69 43.17 -11.19
N ILE A 158 20.32 42.84 -12.43
CA ILE A 158 20.10 43.80 -13.50
C ILE A 158 18.68 43.64 -14.03
N ASN A 159 17.86 44.67 -13.82
CA ASN A 159 16.53 44.83 -14.37
C ASN A 159 16.55 46.03 -15.33
N GLY A 160 16.00 45.86 -16.54
CA GLY A 160 15.88 46.99 -17.46
C GLY A 160 15.30 46.66 -18.83
N GLY A 161 15.13 47.70 -19.64
CA GLY A 161 14.61 47.60 -21.00
C GLY A 161 15.72 47.58 -22.06
N VAL A 162 15.64 46.66 -23.03
CA VAL A 162 16.52 46.68 -24.22
C VAL A 162 15.92 47.58 -25.29
N SER A 163 16.51 48.76 -25.50
CA SER A 163 16.01 49.71 -26.51
C SER A 163 16.57 49.43 -27.91
N ASN A 164 15.71 48.85 -28.77
CA ASN A 164 15.87 48.60 -30.21
C ASN A 164 17.09 47.77 -30.67
N SER A 165 16.83 46.57 -31.23
CA SER A 165 17.73 45.85 -32.18
C SER A 165 19.22 45.82 -31.81
N ASN A 166 19.52 45.38 -30.58
CA ASN A 166 20.89 45.27 -30.09
C ASN A 166 21.32 43.80 -29.98
N ASN A 167 22.59 43.54 -30.28
CA ASN A 167 23.28 42.30 -29.96
C ASN A 167 24.09 42.52 -28.67
N VAL A 168 23.71 41.83 -27.60
CA VAL A 168 24.46 41.80 -26.33
C VAL A 168 25.31 40.53 -26.34
N THR A 169 26.60 40.63 -25.98
CA THR A 169 27.49 39.46 -25.89
C THR A 169 28.14 39.37 -24.51
N ILE A 170 27.69 38.41 -23.71
CA ILE A 170 28.09 38.21 -22.32
C ILE A 170 29.18 37.14 -22.26
N TYR A 171 30.35 37.49 -21.75
CA TYR A 171 31.49 36.57 -21.64
C TYR A 171 31.46 35.95 -20.24
N LEU A 172 31.37 34.63 -20.13
CA LEU A 172 31.20 33.95 -18.84
C LEU A 172 32.34 34.21 -17.85
N SER A 173 33.58 34.41 -18.32
CA SER A 173 34.74 34.78 -17.49
C SER A 173 34.54 36.07 -16.69
N THR A 174 33.65 36.94 -17.17
CA THR A 174 33.42 38.25 -16.59
C THR A 174 32.47 38.18 -15.39
N ILE A 175 31.40 37.38 -15.52
CA ILE A 175 30.39 37.19 -14.48
C ILE A 175 30.70 36.04 -13.51
N SER A 176 31.75 35.25 -13.75
CA SER A 176 32.18 34.09 -12.93
C SER A 176 32.58 34.41 -11.48
N HIS A 177 32.54 35.67 -11.06
CA HIS A 177 32.93 36.11 -9.71
C HIS A 177 31.73 36.34 -8.78
N PHE A 178 30.50 36.40 -9.30
CA PHE A 178 29.27 36.55 -8.50
C PHE A 178 28.79 35.20 -7.97
N SER A 179 28.25 35.17 -6.75
CA SER A 179 27.60 33.95 -6.23
C SER A 179 26.17 33.82 -6.76
N ASN A 180 25.43 34.93 -6.86
CA ASN A 180 24.09 34.95 -7.44
C ASN A 180 24.06 35.92 -8.62
N LEU A 181 23.46 35.52 -9.75
CA LEU A 181 23.29 36.36 -10.91
C LEU A 181 21.84 36.35 -11.39
N TYR A 182 21.24 37.54 -11.43
CA TYR A 182 19.89 37.76 -11.91
C TYR A 182 19.90 38.83 -13.00
N PHE A 183 19.48 38.45 -14.20
CA PHE A 183 19.40 39.33 -15.35
C PHE A 183 17.99 39.27 -15.94
N TYR A 184 17.14 40.22 -15.54
CA TYR A 184 15.76 40.29 -15.99
C TYR A 184 15.52 41.42 -17.00
N ILE A 185 14.70 41.14 -18.00
CA ILE A 185 14.10 42.16 -18.87
C ILE A 185 12.76 42.56 -18.25
N GLU A 186 12.50 43.86 -18.20
CA GLU A 186 11.37 44.43 -17.46
C GLU A 186 10.00 44.01 -18.05
N ASN A 187 9.10 43.51 -17.19
CA ASN A 187 7.77 43.05 -17.59
C ASN A 187 6.98 44.17 -18.29
N GLY A 188 6.71 43.99 -19.59
CA GLY A 188 6.06 44.98 -20.44
C GLY A 188 6.97 45.62 -21.51
N ALA A 189 8.28 45.40 -21.45
CA ALA A 189 9.17 45.70 -22.56
C ALA A 189 8.94 44.70 -23.70
N VAL A 190 8.40 45.14 -24.83
CA VAL A 190 8.28 44.30 -26.03
C VAL A 190 9.67 43.97 -26.56
N ILE A 191 10.13 42.74 -26.28
CA ILE A 191 11.31 42.17 -26.92
C ILE A 191 10.97 42.02 -28.40
N LYS A 192 11.48 42.96 -29.22
CA LYS A 192 11.36 42.88 -30.68
C LYS A 192 12.23 41.72 -31.17
N ASN A 193 11.77 41.00 -32.20
CA ASN A 193 12.37 39.78 -32.77
C ASN A 193 13.86 39.83 -33.17
N ASN A 194 14.54 40.98 -33.04
CA ASN A 194 15.92 41.21 -33.48
C ASN A 194 16.89 41.49 -32.31
N THR A 195 16.49 41.24 -31.05
CA THR A 195 17.36 41.39 -29.87
C THR A 195 18.09 40.08 -29.59
N ASN A 196 19.42 40.02 -29.77
CA ASN A 196 20.22 38.83 -29.41
C ASN A 196 20.89 39.01 -28.05
N ILE A 197 20.88 37.98 -27.20
CA ILE A 197 21.69 37.92 -25.96
C ILE A 197 22.53 36.65 -26.00
N ASN A 198 23.77 36.78 -26.46
CA ASN A 198 24.65 35.64 -26.69
C ASN A 198 25.68 35.49 -25.56
N PHE A 199 25.77 34.30 -24.99
CA PHE A 199 26.82 33.90 -24.06
C PHE A 199 28.05 33.35 -24.81
N VAL A 200 29.22 33.85 -24.44
CA VAL A 200 30.53 33.39 -24.92
C VAL A 200 31.19 32.56 -23.84
N ASN A 201 31.54 31.33 -24.20
CA ASN A 201 32.01 30.30 -23.28
C ASN A 201 33.53 30.38 -23.10
N ASP A 202 34.01 31.48 -22.50
CA ASP A 202 35.43 31.82 -22.34
C ASP A 202 35.99 31.52 -20.93
N LEU A 203 35.31 30.66 -20.16
CA LEU A 203 35.84 30.15 -18.89
C LEU A 203 37.10 29.32 -19.14
N ASN A 204 38.18 29.66 -18.44
CA ASN A 204 39.50 29.06 -18.61
C ASN A 204 39.85 28.21 -17.37
N GLU A 205 40.51 27.06 -17.56
CA GLU A 205 40.62 25.89 -16.65
C GLU A 205 41.10 26.13 -15.18
N THR A 206 41.43 27.36 -14.81
CA THR A 206 42.17 27.69 -13.57
C THR A 206 41.33 28.36 -12.47
N LYS A 207 40.07 28.73 -12.72
CA LYS A 207 39.27 29.58 -11.81
C LYS A 207 37.93 28.96 -11.40
N LYS A 208 37.91 28.04 -10.42
CA LYS A 208 36.66 27.55 -9.79
C LYS A 208 35.68 28.69 -9.49
N SER A 209 34.57 28.73 -10.20
CA SER A 209 33.48 29.70 -10.05
C SER A 209 32.19 28.96 -9.68
N SER A 210 31.60 29.26 -8.53
CA SER A 210 30.37 28.63 -8.06
C SER A 210 29.23 29.64 -8.07
N PHE A 211 28.20 29.38 -8.89
CA PHE A 211 26.94 30.10 -8.80
C PHE A 211 26.03 29.35 -7.81
N LYS A 212 25.18 30.05 -7.07
CA LYS A 212 24.06 29.45 -6.34
C LYS A 212 22.78 29.56 -7.13
N GLU A 213 22.63 30.68 -7.84
CA GLU A 213 21.45 31.01 -8.64
C GLU A 213 21.88 31.77 -9.89
N PHE A 214 21.36 31.37 -11.04
CA PHE A 214 21.66 31.93 -12.36
C PHE A 214 20.37 32.06 -13.17
N THR A 215 19.80 33.27 -13.22
CA THR A 215 18.53 33.55 -13.92
C THR A 215 18.75 34.56 -15.04
N THR A 216 18.44 34.22 -16.29
CA THR A 216 18.72 35.10 -17.45
C THR A 216 17.87 34.84 -18.69
N TYR A 217 17.91 35.79 -19.63
CA TYR A 217 17.37 35.68 -20.98
C TYR A 217 18.51 35.35 -21.95
N CYS A 218 18.32 34.39 -22.85
CA CYS A 218 19.40 33.91 -23.72
C CYS A 218 18.93 33.60 -25.15
N SER A 219 19.82 33.91 -26.10
CA SER A 219 19.76 33.45 -27.49
C SER A 219 20.64 32.22 -27.72
N ASN A 220 21.41 31.77 -26.73
CA ASN A 220 22.11 30.49 -26.72
C ASN A 220 22.38 30.03 -25.27
N VAL A 221 22.40 28.71 -25.03
CA VAL A 221 22.67 28.14 -23.69
C VAL A 221 24.16 28.35 -23.34
N PRO A 222 24.50 28.89 -22.16
CA PRO A 222 25.89 29.02 -21.71
C PRO A 222 26.52 27.64 -21.45
N SER A 223 27.83 27.50 -21.65
CA SER A 223 28.60 26.29 -21.31
C SER A 223 29.51 26.50 -20.10
N PHE A 224 29.43 25.58 -19.14
CA PHE A 224 30.21 25.60 -17.89
C PHE A 224 31.34 24.55 -17.86
N ALA A 225 31.63 23.94 -19.01
CA ALA A 225 32.48 22.74 -19.16
C ALA A 225 33.87 22.81 -18.49
N TYR A 226 34.46 24.01 -18.41
CA TYR A 226 35.86 24.18 -18.04
C TYR A 226 36.11 24.43 -16.54
N ASN A 227 35.10 24.40 -15.67
CA ASN A 227 35.24 25.02 -14.34
C ASN A 227 34.75 24.25 -13.09
N ASN A 228 34.21 23.03 -13.22
CA ASN A 228 33.47 22.33 -12.13
C ASN A 228 32.55 23.30 -11.38
N ALA A 229 31.81 24.12 -12.15
CA ALA A 229 30.98 25.16 -11.60
C ALA A 229 29.74 24.50 -10.99
N THR A 230 29.66 24.48 -9.66
CA THR A 230 28.43 24.12 -8.97
C THR A 230 27.41 25.23 -9.23
N ILE A 231 26.19 24.91 -9.68
CA ILE A 231 25.13 25.90 -9.93
C ILE A 231 23.80 25.44 -9.35
N GLY A 232 23.48 25.87 -8.12
CA GLY A 232 22.30 25.36 -7.39
C GLY A 232 20.97 25.44 -8.17
N TYR A 233 20.59 26.63 -8.60
CA TYR A 233 19.38 26.90 -9.39
C TYR A 233 19.73 27.61 -10.70
N VAL A 234 19.14 27.17 -11.80
CA VAL A 234 19.29 27.79 -13.14
C VAL A 234 17.91 28.07 -13.72
N GLU A 235 17.69 29.29 -14.20
CA GLU A 235 16.49 29.67 -14.95
C GLU A 235 16.85 30.38 -16.25
N LEU A 236 16.46 29.80 -17.38
CA LEU A 236 16.78 30.31 -18.72
C LEU A 236 15.50 30.62 -19.49
N THR A 237 15.34 31.88 -19.88
CA THR A 237 14.27 32.30 -20.81
C THR A 237 14.85 32.40 -22.22
N TYR A 238 14.36 31.56 -23.12
CA TYR A 238 14.78 31.57 -24.53
C TYR A 238 14.18 32.76 -25.28
N LEU A 239 14.98 33.34 -26.18
CA LEU A 239 14.60 34.43 -27.05
C LEU A 239 14.19 33.91 -28.45
N PRO A 240 13.38 34.65 -29.24
CA PRO A 240 12.87 34.17 -30.54
C PRO A 240 13.91 33.88 -31.65
N ASN A 241 15.18 34.13 -31.38
CA ASN A 241 16.34 33.97 -32.25
C ASN A 241 17.37 32.98 -31.64
N PHE A 242 16.86 32.00 -30.90
CA PHE A 242 17.66 31.01 -30.18
C PHE A 242 18.48 30.10 -31.11
N ASP A 243 19.73 29.87 -30.73
CA ASP A 243 20.64 28.91 -31.34
C ASP A 243 20.34 27.49 -30.82
N TYR A 244 19.65 26.72 -31.65
CA TYR A 244 19.29 25.33 -31.36
C TYR A 244 20.50 24.40 -31.15
N GLU A 245 21.67 24.68 -31.74
CA GLU A 245 22.86 23.83 -31.54
C GLU A 245 23.42 23.97 -30.12
N SER A 246 23.22 25.14 -29.50
CA SER A 246 23.71 25.43 -28.15
C SER A 246 23.06 24.57 -27.06
N VAL A 247 21.93 23.90 -27.32
CA VAL A 247 21.27 22.95 -26.39
C VAL A 247 22.19 21.81 -25.97
N SER A 248 23.22 21.48 -26.78
CA SER A 248 24.28 20.55 -26.37
C SER A 248 25.02 20.97 -25.09
N ASN A 249 25.06 22.27 -24.77
CA ASN A 249 25.76 22.81 -23.60
C ASN A 249 25.14 22.39 -22.25
N TYR A 250 23.90 21.88 -22.21
CA TYR A 250 23.35 21.28 -20.99
C TYR A 250 24.16 20.10 -20.46
N SER A 251 24.89 19.38 -21.33
CA SER A 251 25.83 18.33 -20.92
C SER A 251 27.03 18.84 -20.09
N THR A 252 27.23 20.16 -20.05
CA THR A 252 28.35 20.82 -19.35
C THR A 252 27.98 21.31 -17.94
N PHE A 253 26.74 21.07 -17.52
CA PHE A 253 26.21 21.51 -16.23
C PHE A 253 26.58 20.49 -15.14
N SER A 254 27.05 20.99 -13.98
CA SER A 254 27.50 20.15 -12.85
C SER A 254 26.90 20.65 -11.53
N ASP A 255 26.51 19.72 -10.65
CA ASP A 255 25.89 20.02 -9.34
C ASP A 255 24.71 21.00 -9.44
N VAL A 256 23.84 20.81 -10.45
CA VAL A 256 22.59 21.57 -10.58
C VAL A 256 21.49 20.88 -9.80
N VAL A 257 20.76 21.61 -8.97
CA VAL A 257 19.66 21.07 -8.14
C VAL A 257 18.31 21.32 -8.80
N SER A 258 18.10 22.52 -9.37
CA SER A 258 16.90 22.86 -10.13
C SER A 258 17.25 23.57 -11.43
N LEU A 259 16.60 23.16 -12.52
CA LEU A 259 16.70 23.76 -13.84
C LEU A 259 15.31 24.11 -14.35
N VAL A 260 15.10 25.38 -14.66
CA VAL A 260 13.84 25.94 -15.18
C VAL A 260 14.08 26.56 -16.56
N ILE A 261 13.22 26.26 -17.53
CA ILE A 261 13.33 26.75 -18.92
C ILE A 261 12.00 27.35 -19.37
N TYR A 262 12.03 28.60 -19.82
CA TYR A 262 10.85 29.35 -20.29
C TYR A 262 11.01 29.80 -21.74
N SER A 263 9.90 29.92 -22.47
CA SER A 263 9.77 30.84 -23.60
C SER A 263 8.40 31.50 -23.59
N TRP A 264 8.29 32.67 -24.21
CA TRP A 264 7.04 33.44 -24.30
C TRP A 264 6.48 33.52 -25.71
N ASP A 265 7.19 32.96 -26.70
CA ASP A 265 6.69 32.88 -28.07
C ASP A 265 5.92 31.58 -28.33
N GLN A 266 5.63 31.31 -29.60
CA GLN A 266 4.93 30.10 -30.05
C GLN A 266 5.83 29.26 -30.96
N GLN A 267 7.15 29.36 -30.77
CA GLN A 267 8.12 28.52 -31.47
C GLN A 267 8.35 27.22 -30.69
N PHE A 268 8.71 26.18 -31.43
CA PHE A 268 9.16 24.92 -30.85
C PHE A 268 10.66 24.99 -30.58
N TYR A 269 11.09 24.33 -29.50
CA TYR A 269 12.49 24.24 -29.10
C TYR A 269 12.85 22.77 -28.82
N PRO A 270 14.08 22.32 -29.12
CA PRO A 270 14.55 20.99 -28.77
C PRO A 270 14.49 20.72 -27.27
N PHE A 271 14.11 19.49 -26.90
CA PHE A 271 14.29 19.02 -25.53
C PHE A 271 15.78 19.06 -25.14
N PRO A 272 16.15 19.39 -23.88
CA PRO A 272 17.54 19.47 -23.42
C PRO A 272 18.22 18.09 -23.27
N LEU A 273 18.40 17.37 -24.39
CA LEU A 273 19.02 16.03 -24.46
C LEU A 273 20.45 15.96 -23.91
N GLY A 274 21.13 17.10 -23.76
CA GLY A 274 22.43 17.17 -23.08
C GLY A 274 22.37 16.69 -21.62
N LEU A 275 21.21 16.78 -20.96
CA LEU A 275 21.01 16.31 -19.58
C LEU A 275 21.20 14.78 -19.43
N SER A 276 20.86 13.98 -20.45
CA SER A 276 21.03 12.52 -20.44
C SER A 276 22.50 12.07 -20.46
N ASN A 277 23.42 12.96 -20.86
CA ASN A 277 24.84 12.69 -21.03
C ASN A 277 25.72 13.24 -19.89
N ILE A 278 25.12 13.74 -18.81
CA ILE A 278 25.87 14.28 -17.67
C ILE A 278 26.56 13.12 -16.91
N PRO A 279 27.83 13.26 -16.48
CA PRO A 279 28.52 12.23 -15.70
C PRO A 279 27.78 11.86 -14.38
N PRO A 280 27.91 10.61 -13.90
CA PRO A 280 27.31 10.18 -12.63
C PRO A 280 27.73 11.08 -11.45
N GLY A 281 26.74 11.54 -10.67
CA GLY A 281 26.96 12.40 -9.50
C GLY A 281 26.32 13.79 -9.57
N ASN A 282 25.59 14.14 -10.64
CA ASN A 282 24.80 15.38 -10.69
C ASN A 282 23.62 15.35 -9.70
N GLN A 283 23.21 16.51 -9.20
CA GLN A 283 22.26 16.65 -8.09
C GLN A 283 20.85 17.09 -8.53
N LEU A 284 20.48 16.89 -9.81
CA LEU A 284 19.28 17.49 -10.40
C LEU A 284 18.02 16.82 -9.87
N THR A 285 17.38 17.48 -8.89
CA THR A 285 16.12 17.05 -8.29
C THR A 285 14.91 17.61 -9.04
N SER A 286 15.03 18.80 -9.64
CA SER A 286 13.90 19.52 -10.27
C SER A 286 14.24 19.94 -11.70
N LEU A 287 13.43 19.52 -12.68
CA LEU A 287 13.46 19.97 -14.07
C LEU A 287 12.09 20.48 -14.47
N ILE A 288 12.03 21.75 -14.88
CA ILE A 288 10.78 22.46 -15.14
C ILE A 288 10.87 23.15 -16.51
N ILE A 289 9.91 22.89 -17.40
CA ILE A 289 9.89 23.40 -18.78
C ILE A 289 8.51 24.03 -19.09
N TYR A 290 8.52 25.28 -19.56
CA TYR A 290 7.34 26.09 -19.90
C TYR A 290 7.46 26.67 -21.32
N HIS A 291 7.51 25.80 -22.33
CA HIS A 291 7.45 26.17 -23.75
C HIS A 291 7.10 24.96 -24.62
N LEU A 292 6.72 25.22 -25.88
CA LEU A 292 6.49 24.16 -26.88
C LEU A 292 7.81 23.43 -27.19
N ILE A 293 7.76 22.10 -27.27
CA ILE A 293 8.93 21.25 -27.47
C ILE A 293 8.83 20.49 -28.80
N ASP A 294 9.91 20.51 -29.58
CA ASP A 294 10.04 19.75 -30.83
C ASP A 294 9.94 18.23 -30.60
N LYS A 295 9.62 17.48 -31.67
CA LYS A 295 9.59 16.02 -31.61
C LYS A 295 10.97 15.47 -31.22
N PRO A 296 11.10 14.71 -30.12
CA PRO A 296 12.37 14.10 -29.76
C PRO A 296 12.85 13.12 -30.84
N PRO A 297 14.16 13.11 -31.17
CA PRO A 297 14.72 12.24 -32.21
C PRO A 297 14.72 10.75 -31.83
N TYR A 298 14.64 10.44 -30.54
CA TYR A 298 14.57 9.12 -29.94
C TYR A 298 13.95 9.23 -28.53
N PHE A 299 13.58 8.09 -27.92
CA PHE A 299 13.07 8.06 -26.56
C PHE A 299 14.14 8.57 -25.57
N ILE A 300 13.73 9.45 -24.68
CA ILE A 300 14.60 10.16 -23.74
C ILE A 300 14.81 9.28 -22.50
N ASP A 301 16.08 9.07 -22.15
CA ASP A 301 16.47 8.42 -20.90
C ASP A 301 16.96 9.47 -19.90
N LEU A 302 16.34 9.52 -18.72
CA LEU A 302 16.70 10.39 -17.60
C LEU A 302 17.13 9.60 -16.35
N SER A 303 17.40 8.30 -16.46
CA SER A 303 17.84 7.45 -15.35
C SER A 303 19.21 7.82 -14.76
N ASN A 304 20.10 8.42 -15.58
CA ASN A 304 21.46 8.82 -15.19
C ASN A 304 21.52 10.05 -14.27
N LEU A 305 20.40 10.75 -14.09
CA LEU A 305 20.26 11.73 -13.03
C LEU A 305 20.15 10.94 -11.72
N ASP A 306 21.27 10.79 -11.00
CA ASP A 306 21.32 10.00 -9.76
C ASP A 306 21.85 10.83 -8.59
N SER A 307 20.91 11.36 -7.80
CA SER A 307 21.17 12.26 -6.70
C SER A 307 21.63 11.48 -5.45
N ASN A 308 22.95 11.45 -5.24
CA ASN A 308 23.64 10.79 -4.11
C ASN A 308 23.33 11.38 -2.70
N ILE A 309 22.23 12.11 -2.52
CA ILE A 309 21.94 12.92 -1.34
C ILE A 309 20.53 12.66 -0.80
N SER A 310 20.43 11.79 0.20
CA SER A 310 19.28 11.73 1.10
C SER A 310 19.27 12.94 2.04
N ARG A 311 18.74 14.10 1.63
CA ARG A 311 18.57 15.27 2.52
C ARG A 311 17.27 16.05 2.30
N GLY A 312 16.49 16.14 3.38
CA GLY A 312 15.54 17.23 3.60
C GLY A 312 14.08 16.87 3.33
N LEU A 313 13.22 17.20 4.29
CA LEU A 313 11.76 17.01 4.26
C LEU A 313 11.02 17.96 3.27
N TYR A 314 11.70 18.61 2.32
CA TYR A 314 11.17 19.78 1.59
C TYR A 314 11.65 20.00 0.15
N THR A 315 12.45 19.09 -0.45
CA THR A 315 12.80 19.16 -1.88
C THR A 315 12.11 18.02 -2.59
N GLU A 316 11.02 18.33 -3.28
CA GLU A 316 10.34 17.37 -4.15
C GLU A 316 11.20 17.11 -5.39
N ASN A 317 11.38 15.83 -5.74
CA ASN A 317 11.99 15.46 -7.00
C ASN A 317 10.93 15.59 -8.09
N GLU A 318 11.06 16.55 -8.98
CA GLU A 318 10.00 16.98 -9.90
C GLU A 318 10.47 17.04 -11.35
N LEU A 319 9.61 16.53 -12.24
CA LEU A 319 9.69 16.76 -13.68
C LEU A 319 8.38 17.41 -14.12
N GLU A 320 8.41 18.71 -14.40
CA GLU A 320 7.26 19.49 -14.87
C GLU A 320 7.48 19.94 -16.33
N ILE A 321 6.58 19.57 -17.23
CA ILE A 321 6.55 20.04 -18.61
C ILE A 321 5.16 20.61 -18.90
N ASN A 322 5.05 21.92 -18.74
CA ASN A 322 3.84 22.67 -19.03
C ASN A 322 3.88 23.24 -20.45
N ASN A 323 2.78 23.05 -21.18
CA ASN A 323 2.66 23.43 -22.59
C ASN A 323 3.65 22.70 -23.53
N ALA A 324 3.78 21.39 -23.38
CA ALA A 324 4.72 20.56 -24.14
C ALA A 324 4.56 20.68 -25.68
N GLY A 325 3.35 20.95 -26.15
CA GLY A 325 3.04 21.11 -27.57
C GLY A 325 2.81 19.79 -28.31
N ASN A 326 2.09 19.87 -29.43
CA ASN A 326 1.58 18.69 -30.13
C ASN A 326 2.63 17.80 -30.82
N LEU A 327 3.89 18.24 -30.84
CA LEU A 327 5.03 17.49 -31.42
C LEU A 327 5.80 16.66 -30.38
N PHE A 328 5.64 16.91 -29.08
CA PHE A 328 6.41 16.26 -28.00
C PHE A 328 5.91 14.84 -27.68
N ASN A 329 5.86 13.97 -28.68
CA ASN A 329 5.52 12.56 -28.55
C ASN A 329 6.23 11.72 -29.63
N ILE A 330 6.43 10.43 -29.35
CA ILE A 330 6.93 9.48 -30.34
C ILE A 330 5.76 8.60 -30.75
N ASP A 331 5.17 8.97 -31.90
CA ASP A 331 4.07 8.26 -32.55
C ASP A 331 2.86 8.09 -31.62
N GLY A 332 2.52 9.16 -30.89
CA GLY A 332 1.42 9.20 -29.91
C GLY A 332 1.78 8.72 -28.50
N LYS A 333 2.99 8.18 -28.29
CA LYS A 333 3.50 7.70 -27.00
C LYS A 333 4.27 8.78 -26.23
N LEU A 334 4.29 8.64 -24.91
CA LEU A 334 5.17 9.40 -24.02
C LEU A 334 6.64 9.20 -24.44
N PRO A 335 7.44 10.26 -24.68
CA PRO A 335 8.77 10.13 -25.29
C PRO A 335 9.88 9.80 -24.27
N PHE A 336 9.57 9.14 -23.15
CA PHE A 336 10.55 8.73 -22.14
C PHE A 336 10.71 7.20 -22.13
N SER A 337 11.95 6.70 -22.08
CA SER A 337 12.25 5.27 -21.92
C SER A 337 12.55 4.89 -20.46
N SER A 338 13.06 5.83 -19.67
CA SER A 338 13.23 5.68 -18.21
C SER A 338 13.30 7.05 -17.55
N LEU A 339 12.82 7.14 -16.30
CA LEU A 339 12.83 8.35 -15.48
C LEU A 339 13.75 8.20 -14.25
N HIS A 340 13.96 9.30 -13.51
CA HIS A 340 14.76 9.35 -12.29
C HIS A 340 14.15 8.48 -11.18
N LYS A 341 14.95 7.58 -10.57
CA LYS A 341 14.46 6.56 -9.63
C LYS A 341 13.71 7.10 -8.40
N TYR A 342 14.12 8.27 -7.91
CA TYR A 342 13.52 8.91 -6.74
C TYR A 342 12.49 10.01 -7.09
N LEU A 343 12.01 10.08 -8.33
CA LEU A 343 11.01 11.08 -8.75
C LEU A 343 9.75 11.01 -7.87
N SER A 344 9.30 12.16 -7.35
CA SER A 344 8.12 12.27 -6.49
C SER A 344 6.95 13.02 -7.13
N SER A 345 7.21 13.95 -8.06
CA SER A 345 6.22 14.67 -8.86
C SER A 345 6.52 14.52 -10.36
N PHE A 346 5.49 14.24 -11.16
CA PHE A 346 5.53 14.27 -12.62
C PHE A 346 4.33 15.05 -13.16
N ILE A 347 4.57 16.13 -13.89
CA ILE A 347 3.55 17.01 -14.45
C ILE A 347 3.78 17.14 -15.95
N LEU A 348 2.77 16.83 -16.75
CA LEU A 348 2.85 16.97 -18.20
C LEU A 348 1.51 17.43 -18.80
N GLU A 349 1.52 18.63 -19.39
CA GLU A 349 0.34 19.22 -20.02
C GLU A 349 0.54 19.56 -21.52
N TYR A 350 -0.52 19.38 -22.33
CA TYR A 350 -0.62 19.76 -23.75
C TYR A 350 0.34 19.07 -24.75
N GLY A 351 0.82 17.86 -24.46
CA GLY A 351 1.76 17.10 -25.33
C GLY A 351 1.11 16.19 -26.40
N ASN A 352 -0.23 16.15 -26.49
CA ASN A 352 -0.98 15.45 -27.55
C ASN A 352 -0.74 13.91 -27.62
N PHE A 353 -0.46 13.26 -26.50
CA PHE A 353 -0.39 11.78 -26.42
C PHE A 353 -1.74 11.17 -26.75
N THR A 354 -1.71 10.00 -27.41
CA THR A 354 -2.91 9.22 -27.76
C THR A 354 -2.98 7.88 -27.04
N GLU A 355 -1.86 7.36 -26.53
CA GLU A 355 -1.79 6.14 -25.74
C GLU A 355 -1.74 6.45 -24.24
N PHE A 356 -2.38 5.61 -23.41
CA PHE A 356 -2.29 5.69 -21.95
C PHE A 356 -0.91 5.15 -21.50
N PRO A 357 -0.13 5.87 -20.67
CA PRO A 357 1.19 5.40 -20.25
C PRO A 357 1.11 4.12 -19.42
N ASP A 358 2.04 3.19 -19.64
CA ASP A 358 2.27 2.07 -18.72
C ASP A 358 3.03 2.58 -17.50
N PHE A 359 2.22 3.03 -16.54
CA PHE A 359 2.63 3.61 -15.28
C PHE A 359 3.56 2.73 -14.43
N GLU A 360 3.38 1.41 -14.45
CA GLU A 360 4.22 0.48 -13.68
C GLU A 360 5.60 0.28 -14.32
N SER A 361 5.69 0.42 -15.65
CA SER A 361 6.98 0.38 -16.38
C SER A 361 7.78 1.69 -16.33
N ILE A 362 7.13 2.83 -16.11
CA ILE A 362 7.73 4.18 -16.25
C ILE A 362 8.11 4.79 -14.89
N PHE A 363 7.41 4.46 -13.80
CA PHE A 363 7.55 5.12 -12.50
C PHE A 363 7.81 4.14 -11.34
N ASP A 364 8.82 4.43 -10.53
CA ASP A 364 9.19 3.66 -9.33
C ASP A 364 8.29 4.01 -8.11
N GLU A 365 8.44 3.28 -7.00
CA GLU A 365 7.62 3.36 -5.78
C GLU A 365 7.67 4.69 -5.02
N ASN A 366 8.50 5.63 -5.49
CA ASN A 366 8.64 6.96 -4.88
C ASN A 366 7.63 8.00 -5.37
N ILE A 367 6.97 7.75 -6.51
CA ILE A 367 6.06 8.71 -7.14
C ILE A 367 4.83 8.98 -6.24
N GLY A 368 4.51 10.26 -6.03
CA GLY A 368 3.42 10.69 -5.15
C GLY A 368 2.43 11.66 -5.82
N TYR A 369 2.88 12.38 -6.85
CA TYR A 369 2.05 13.30 -7.64
C TYR A 369 2.23 13.05 -9.14
N ILE A 370 1.13 12.88 -9.87
CA ILE A 370 1.13 12.68 -11.31
C ILE A 370 0.00 13.49 -11.95
N ARG A 371 0.34 14.31 -12.96
CA ARG A 371 -0.62 15.03 -13.78
C ARG A 371 -0.39 14.80 -15.27
N PHE A 372 -1.42 14.32 -15.95
CA PHE A 372 -1.55 14.30 -17.40
C PHE A 372 -2.80 15.07 -17.81
N SER A 373 -2.66 16.36 -18.09
CA SER A 373 -3.80 17.25 -18.36
C SER A 373 -3.79 17.82 -19.77
N ASN A 374 -4.98 17.99 -20.35
CA ASN A 374 -5.20 18.63 -21.66
C ASN A 374 -4.51 17.91 -22.84
N ASN A 375 -4.55 16.56 -22.88
CA ASN A 375 -4.01 15.75 -23.99
C ASN A 375 -5.14 15.04 -24.76
N ILE A 376 -4.79 14.14 -25.69
CA ILE A 376 -5.74 13.37 -26.51
C ILE A 376 -5.65 11.88 -26.13
N ILE A 377 -5.36 11.57 -24.86
CA ILE A 377 -5.11 10.19 -24.43
C ILE A 377 -6.39 9.37 -24.60
N THR A 378 -6.33 8.36 -25.47
CA THR A 378 -7.42 7.45 -25.78
C THR A 378 -7.14 6.06 -25.20
N GLY A 379 -8.21 5.34 -24.87
CA GLY A 379 -8.13 3.97 -24.36
C GLY A 379 -9.24 3.68 -23.37
N ASN A 380 -9.39 2.40 -23.04
CA ASN A 380 -10.14 2.02 -21.85
C ASN A 380 -9.23 2.14 -20.64
N ILE A 381 -9.69 2.84 -19.61
CA ILE A 381 -9.02 2.84 -18.31
C ILE A 381 -9.02 1.40 -17.76
N THR A 382 -7.87 0.90 -17.29
CA THR A 382 -7.75 -0.49 -16.83
C THR A 382 -8.41 -0.68 -15.47
N LYS A 383 -8.92 -1.90 -15.21
CA LYS A 383 -9.69 -2.20 -13.99
C LYS A 383 -8.87 -2.25 -12.70
N THR A 384 -7.56 -2.20 -12.77
CA THR A 384 -6.71 -2.29 -11.57
C THR A 384 -5.35 -1.68 -11.89
N LEU A 385 -4.95 -0.67 -11.11
CA LEU A 385 -3.56 -0.23 -10.99
C LEU A 385 -2.99 -0.97 -9.77
N GLU A 386 -2.04 -1.89 -9.92
CA GLU A 386 -1.42 -2.58 -8.77
C GLU A 386 -0.20 -1.82 -8.19
N TRP A 387 0.06 -0.65 -8.76
CA TRP A 387 1.02 0.39 -8.36
C TRP A 387 1.10 0.64 -6.83
N PRO A 388 2.31 0.93 -6.29
CA PRO A 388 2.66 0.59 -4.92
C PRO A 388 2.26 1.63 -3.87
N ARG A 389 1.89 1.11 -2.70
CA ARG A 389 2.17 1.52 -1.30
C ARG A 389 2.09 2.98 -0.83
N ARG A 390 2.38 4.01 -1.63
CA ARG A 390 2.21 5.44 -1.27
C ARG A 390 0.87 6.00 -1.74
N THR A 391 0.38 7.04 -1.08
CA THR A 391 -0.86 7.74 -1.51
C THR A 391 -0.56 8.63 -2.71
N ILE A 392 -0.92 8.17 -3.91
CA ILE A 392 -0.70 8.91 -5.16
C ILE A 392 -1.85 9.89 -5.40
N THR A 393 -1.52 11.14 -5.70
CA THR A 393 -2.43 12.11 -6.32
C THR A 393 -2.31 11.99 -7.83
N LEU A 394 -3.42 11.69 -8.50
CA LEU A 394 -3.47 11.36 -9.92
C LEU A 394 -4.49 12.26 -10.64
N PHE A 395 -4.00 13.17 -11.47
CA PHE A 395 -4.81 14.10 -12.26
C PHE A 395 -4.73 13.69 -13.74
N LEU A 396 -5.85 13.29 -14.33
CA LEU A 396 -5.98 12.82 -15.72
C LEU A 396 -6.99 13.68 -16.49
N THR A 397 -6.97 15.00 -16.29
CA THR A 397 -8.06 15.90 -16.70
C THR A 397 -8.01 16.31 -18.18
N ASN A 398 -9.19 16.53 -18.77
CA ASN A 398 -9.35 16.98 -20.16
C ASN A 398 -8.60 16.08 -21.17
N ASN A 399 -8.84 14.76 -21.09
CA ASN A 399 -8.32 13.77 -22.04
C ASN A 399 -9.50 13.10 -22.80
N GLN A 400 -9.28 11.92 -23.41
CA GLN A 400 -10.32 11.16 -24.12
C GLN A 400 -10.49 9.73 -23.57
N LEU A 401 -10.27 9.56 -22.26
CA LEU A 401 -10.36 8.26 -21.58
C LEU A 401 -11.80 7.73 -21.60
N LYS A 402 -11.95 6.41 -21.81
CA LYS A 402 -13.24 5.71 -21.89
C LYS A 402 -13.24 4.48 -20.98
N GLY A 403 -14.39 3.81 -20.88
CA GLY A 403 -14.58 2.63 -20.06
C GLY A 403 -15.28 2.92 -18.73
N THR A 404 -15.04 2.07 -17.75
CA THR A 404 -15.66 2.06 -16.42
C THR A 404 -14.58 1.99 -15.34
N ILE A 405 -14.78 2.67 -14.23
CA ILE A 405 -13.92 2.56 -13.02
C ILE A 405 -14.68 1.81 -11.91
N ASP A 406 -13.96 1.28 -10.93
CA ASP A 406 -14.51 0.57 -9.77
C ASP A 406 -13.89 1.07 -8.44
N GLU A 407 -14.31 0.49 -7.31
CA GLU A 407 -13.86 0.89 -5.96
C GLU A 407 -12.33 0.84 -5.76
N SER A 408 -11.57 0.12 -6.61
CA SER A 408 -10.10 0.13 -6.52
C SER A 408 -9.49 1.51 -6.79
N TRP A 409 -10.24 2.41 -7.45
CA TRP A 409 -9.83 3.79 -7.73
C TRP A 409 -9.93 4.71 -6.51
N CYS A 410 -10.68 4.32 -5.47
CA CYS A 410 -10.86 5.11 -4.25
C CYS A 410 -9.59 5.26 -3.40
N LYS A 411 -8.53 4.49 -3.70
CA LYS A 411 -7.21 4.60 -3.05
C LYS A 411 -6.33 5.74 -3.58
N PHE A 412 -6.77 6.46 -4.61
CA PHE A 412 -6.07 7.61 -5.18
C PHE A 412 -6.77 8.93 -4.85
N ASN A 413 -6.00 10.01 -4.70
CA ASN A 413 -6.55 11.37 -4.69
C ASN A 413 -6.72 11.82 -6.15
N LEU A 414 -7.93 11.73 -6.69
CA LEU A 414 -8.17 11.63 -8.13
C LEU A 414 -8.91 12.85 -8.71
N ASP A 415 -8.41 13.38 -9.83
CA ASP A 415 -9.19 14.23 -10.74
C ASP A 415 -9.20 13.61 -12.14
N ILE A 416 -10.38 13.22 -12.63
CA ILE A 416 -10.61 12.59 -13.93
C ILE A 416 -11.63 13.38 -14.76
N SER A 417 -11.82 14.67 -14.43
CA SER A 417 -12.78 15.53 -15.12
C SER A 417 -12.43 15.78 -16.60
N GLY A 418 -13.44 16.03 -17.41
CA GLY A 418 -13.28 16.29 -18.85
C GLY A 418 -12.87 15.06 -19.68
N ASN A 419 -13.34 13.86 -19.33
CA ASN A 419 -13.09 12.61 -20.06
C ASN A 419 -14.37 12.06 -20.71
N SER A 420 -14.42 10.75 -21.02
CA SER A 420 -15.59 10.06 -21.59
C SER A 420 -15.85 8.72 -20.88
N LEU A 421 -15.59 8.66 -19.58
CA LEU A 421 -15.88 7.49 -18.72
C LEU A 421 -17.40 7.32 -18.55
N SER A 422 -17.83 6.09 -18.22
CA SER A 422 -19.23 5.65 -18.23
C SER A 422 -19.49 4.55 -17.19
N GLY A 423 -20.75 4.13 -17.02
CA GLY A 423 -21.17 3.17 -16.00
C GLY A 423 -21.44 3.84 -14.65
N ASP A 424 -21.49 3.06 -13.57
CA ASP A 424 -21.58 3.61 -12.21
C ASP A 424 -20.22 4.13 -11.74
N ALA A 425 -20.17 5.35 -11.17
CA ALA A 425 -19.00 5.83 -10.45
C ALA A 425 -18.91 5.17 -9.05
N PRO A 426 -17.71 4.96 -8.48
CA PRO A 426 -17.52 4.34 -7.16
C PRO A 426 -18.25 5.08 -6.04
N SER A 427 -18.66 4.37 -4.97
CA SER A 427 -19.38 4.96 -3.83
C SER A 427 -18.62 6.15 -3.28
N CYS A 428 -17.29 6.01 -3.16
CA CYS A 428 -16.42 7.04 -2.64
C CYS A 428 -16.44 8.36 -3.45
N MET A 429 -16.73 8.33 -4.76
CA MET A 429 -16.79 9.53 -5.61
C MET A 429 -18.19 10.17 -5.65
N VAL A 430 -19.24 9.40 -5.30
CA VAL A 430 -20.64 9.84 -5.32
C VAL A 430 -21.15 10.18 -3.91
N CYS A 431 -20.57 9.57 -2.88
CA CYS A 431 -20.70 10.00 -1.49
C CYS A 431 -19.89 11.30 -1.29
N HIS A 432 -20.50 12.31 -0.68
CA HIS A 432 -19.89 13.63 -0.36
C HIS A 432 -19.64 14.60 -1.54
N THR A 433 -20.32 14.43 -2.68
CA THR A 433 -20.32 15.22 -3.95
C THR A 433 -20.27 16.77 -3.94
N LYS A 434 -20.16 17.44 -2.79
CA LYS A 434 -20.10 18.91 -2.65
C LYS A 434 -18.78 19.48 -2.10
N THR A 435 -17.75 18.66 -1.94
CA THR A 435 -16.43 19.14 -1.51
C THR A 435 -15.39 18.99 -2.63
N ASN A 436 -14.55 20.01 -2.79
CA ASN A 436 -13.65 20.19 -3.94
C ASN A 436 -12.42 19.23 -3.96
N SER A 437 -12.54 17.98 -3.50
CA SER A 437 -11.40 17.06 -3.38
C SER A 437 -11.22 16.14 -4.60
N MET A 438 -12.31 15.68 -5.21
CA MET A 438 -12.26 14.90 -6.46
C MET A 438 -13.25 15.47 -7.48
N SER A 439 -12.77 15.71 -8.69
CA SER A 439 -13.61 16.18 -9.80
C SER A 439 -13.77 15.08 -10.84
N ILE A 440 -15.03 14.68 -11.06
CA ILE A 440 -15.42 13.71 -12.10
C ILE A 440 -16.33 14.35 -13.17
N ALA A 441 -16.46 15.68 -13.12
CA ALA A 441 -17.33 16.46 -14.01
C ALA A 441 -16.96 16.28 -15.49
N GLY A 442 -17.96 16.27 -16.38
CA GLY A 442 -17.74 16.05 -17.81
C GLY A 442 -17.61 14.59 -18.25
N ASN A 443 -17.74 13.62 -17.34
CA ASN A 443 -17.91 12.20 -17.67
C ASN A 443 -19.39 11.80 -17.78
N ASN A 444 -19.66 10.60 -18.30
CA ASN A 444 -20.98 10.04 -18.58
C ASN A 444 -21.39 8.95 -17.57
N PHE A 445 -21.17 9.16 -16.28
CA PHE A 445 -21.53 8.19 -15.24
C PHE A 445 -23.04 8.17 -14.93
N ASP A 446 -23.62 6.98 -14.81
CA ASP A 446 -25.06 6.73 -14.70
C ASP A 446 -25.65 7.11 -13.33
N ASN A 447 -24.90 6.90 -12.25
CA ASN A 447 -25.33 7.18 -10.87
C ASN A 447 -25.13 8.63 -10.39
N MET A 448 -24.69 9.54 -11.27
CA MET A 448 -24.52 10.97 -10.97
C MET A 448 -25.82 11.70 -10.59
N SER A 449 -26.97 11.17 -11.05
CA SER A 449 -28.29 11.82 -10.92
C SER A 449 -29.18 11.13 -9.88
N ILE A 450 -28.80 11.23 -8.60
CA ILE A 450 -29.66 10.95 -7.43
C ILE A 450 -30.30 9.54 -7.43
N LYS A 451 -29.46 8.51 -7.31
CA LYS A 451 -29.77 7.33 -6.49
C LYS A 451 -28.78 7.31 -5.31
N PRO A 452 -29.14 6.83 -4.11
CA PRO A 452 -28.21 6.77 -2.99
C PRO A 452 -27.33 5.51 -3.05
N PRO A 453 -26.01 5.59 -3.26
CA PRO A 453 -25.11 4.47 -2.98
C PRO A 453 -24.82 4.35 -1.47
N CYS A 454 -24.75 5.47 -0.76
CA CYS A 454 -24.37 5.53 0.66
C CYS A 454 -25.55 5.17 1.60
N THR A 455 -25.88 3.88 1.71
CA THR A 455 -26.85 3.38 2.71
C THR A 455 -26.29 3.37 4.13
N SER A 456 -24.96 3.29 4.27
CA SER A 456 -24.27 3.20 5.57
C SER A 456 -22.86 3.77 5.49
N VAL A 457 -22.52 4.73 6.37
CA VAL A 457 -21.13 5.11 6.62
C VAL A 457 -20.58 4.19 7.70
N ILE A 458 -19.45 3.53 7.43
CA ILE A 458 -18.78 2.66 8.41
C ILE A 458 -17.65 3.45 9.02
N LEU A 459 -17.77 3.82 10.30
CA LEU A 459 -16.82 4.69 10.99
C LEU A 459 -16.15 3.95 12.15
N ASN A 460 -14.83 3.89 12.09
CA ASN A 460 -13.91 3.36 13.07
C ASN A 460 -13.07 4.50 13.66
N LEU A 461 -12.52 4.28 14.84
CA LEU A 461 -11.70 5.25 15.56
C LEU A 461 -10.44 4.59 16.13
N TRP A 462 -9.37 5.37 16.25
CA TRP A 462 -8.24 5.08 17.13
C TRP A 462 -7.82 6.37 17.83
N TYR A 463 -7.44 6.30 19.11
CA TYR A 463 -7.03 7.48 19.88
C TYR A 463 -5.70 7.21 20.58
N ASP A 464 -4.70 8.01 20.24
CA ASP A 464 -3.40 8.04 20.90
C ASP A 464 -3.42 9.06 22.04
N ASN A 465 -3.39 8.54 23.26
CA ASN A 465 -3.39 9.33 24.49
C ASN A 465 -2.03 10.00 24.79
N THR A 466 -0.94 9.57 24.14
CA THR A 466 0.40 10.16 24.32
C THR A 466 0.56 11.43 23.49
N THR A 467 0.06 11.42 22.25
CA THR A 467 0.14 12.58 21.33
C THR A 467 -1.13 13.44 21.33
N ASN A 468 -2.22 12.97 21.97
CA ASN A 468 -3.58 13.51 21.91
C ASN A 468 -4.15 13.57 20.48
N LEU A 469 -3.90 12.50 19.70
CA LEU A 469 -4.36 12.36 18.32
C LEU A 469 -5.53 11.37 18.22
N LEU A 470 -6.61 11.84 17.60
CA LEU A 470 -7.76 11.04 17.20
C LEU A 470 -7.67 10.75 15.71
N PHE A 471 -7.67 9.47 15.37
CA PHE A 471 -7.70 8.94 14.02
C PHE A 471 -9.11 8.42 13.74
N ILE A 472 -9.68 8.83 12.61
CA ILE A 472 -11.03 8.45 12.17
C ILE A 472 -10.88 7.73 10.84
N TYR A 473 -11.36 6.50 10.73
CA TYR A 473 -11.18 5.70 9.52
C TYR A 473 -12.36 4.80 9.17
N GLY A 474 -12.42 4.24 7.96
CA GLY A 474 -13.47 3.29 7.58
C GLY A 474 -13.92 3.40 6.13
N GLN A 475 -15.22 3.27 5.86
CA GLN A 475 -15.81 3.28 4.52
C GLN A 475 -16.81 4.45 4.38
N ASP A 476 -16.77 5.12 3.22
CA ASP A 476 -17.60 6.29 2.89
C ASP A 476 -17.52 7.44 3.92
N ILE A 477 -16.40 7.59 4.63
CA ILE A 477 -16.23 8.62 5.68
C ILE A 477 -15.79 10.01 5.17
N GLY A 478 -15.69 10.21 3.85
CA GLY A 478 -15.21 11.43 3.21
C GLY A 478 -13.73 11.39 2.80
N PHE A 479 -13.31 12.41 2.03
CA PHE A 479 -11.96 12.58 1.47
C PHE A 479 -11.24 13.81 2.03
N ALA A 480 -12.00 14.82 2.46
CA ALA A 480 -11.49 16.05 3.06
C ALA A 480 -12.07 16.24 4.46
N ARG A 481 -11.31 16.94 5.32
CA ARG A 481 -11.78 17.36 6.65
C ARG A 481 -13.11 18.15 6.60
N ALA A 482 -13.44 18.74 5.45
CA ALA A 482 -14.67 19.49 5.18
C ALA A 482 -15.92 18.61 5.06
N ASP A 483 -15.79 17.31 4.78
CA ASP A 483 -16.91 16.38 4.58
C ASP A 483 -17.69 16.10 5.87
N PHE A 484 -17.03 16.27 7.02
CA PHE A 484 -17.63 16.07 8.34
C PHE A 484 -17.27 17.19 9.32
N LYS A 485 -18.08 17.33 10.36
CA LYS A 485 -17.88 18.27 11.47
C LYS A 485 -17.76 17.49 12.76
N ILE A 486 -16.84 17.89 13.64
CA ILE A 486 -16.74 17.32 14.99
C ILE A 486 -17.13 18.38 15.99
N THR A 487 -18.06 18.03 16.87
CA THR A 487 -18.45 18.84 18.03
C THR A 487 -18.02 18.14 19.32
N PRO A 488 -17.30 18.81 20.24
CA PRO A 488 -16.90 20.22 20.19
C PRO A 488 -15.83 20.52 19.13
N ASN A 489 -15.84 21.74 18.57
CA ASN A 489 -14.99 22.20 17.46
C ASN A 489 -13.50 22.40 17.83
N GLN A 490 -13.01 21.66 18.82
CA GLN A 490 -11.63 21.71 19.34
C GLN A 490 -10.74 20.62 18.73
N TRP A 491 -11.28 19.80 17.82
CA TRP A 491 -10.56 18.77 17.07
C TRP A 491 -10.17 19.29 15.67
N ASN A 492 -8.90 19.71 15.55
CA ASN A 492 -8.34 20.28 14.33
C ASN A 492 -7.48 19.25 13.59
N SER A 493 -7.45 19.29 12.25
CA SER A 493 -6.52 18.46 11.48
C SER A 493 -5.08 18.74 11.88
N TYR A 494 -4.26 17.70 12.02
CA TYR A 494 -2.91 17.83 12.54
C TYR A 494 -1.82 17.11 11.75
N CYS A 495 -2.14 16.06 11.02
CA CYS A 495 -1.15 15.20 10.39
C CYS A 495 -1.35 15.17 8.88
N ASN A 496 -0.31 15.53 8.12
CA ASN A 496 -0.09 14.96 6.80
C ASN A 496 0.54 13.58 7.06
N LEU A 497 -0.18 12.52 6.66
CA LEU A 497 0.24 11.10 6.59
C LEU A 497 1.36 10.65 7.56
N LEU A 498 0.95 10.10 8.71
CA LEU A 498 1.84 9.34 9.60
C LEU A 498 2.14 7.94 9.03
N ASP A 499 3.27 7.38 9.46
CA ASP A 499 3.97 6.18 8.97
C ASP A 499 3.08 5.02 8.43
N GLU A 500 3.38 4.55 7.22
CA GLU A 500 2.51 3.73 6.34
C GLU A 500 2.22 2.29 6.82
N LYS A 501 2.74 1.90 7.99
CA LYS A 501 2.77 0.49 8.42
C LYS A 501 1.49 0.02 9.12
N THR A 502 0.75 0.90 9.79
CA THR A 502 -0.31 0.50 10.73
C THR A 502 -1.70 0.35 10.08
N PHE A 503 -1.95 1.05 8.96
CA PHE A 503 -3.26 1.10 8.28
C PHE A 503 -3.11 0.96 6.75
N LYS A 504 -2.47 -0.12 6.30
CA LYS A 504 -2.12 -0.33 4.87
C LYS A 504 -3.28 -0.19 3.89
N ASP A 505 -4.49 -0.56 4.33
CA ASP A 505 -5.68 -0.69 3.48
C ASP A 505 -6.62 0.53 3.51
N VAL A 506 -6.31 1.58 4.30
CA VAL A 506 -7.31 2.64 4.65
C VAL A 506 -6.85 4.07 4.32
N ARG A 507 -5.85 4.22 3.43
CA ARG A 507 -5.08 5.46 3.25
C ARG A 507 -5.88 6.72 2.84
N ASN A 508 -7.01 6.58 2.13
CA ASN A 508 -7.89 7.70 1.75
C ASN A 508 -9.12 7.87 2.65
N HIS A 509 -9.24 7.01 3.65
CA HIS A 509 -10.30 7.04 4.63
C HIS A 509 -9.66 7.08 6.02
N LEU A 510 -8.72 8.00 6.26
CA LEU A 510 -8.03 8.16 7.54
C LEU A 510 -7.79 9.65 7.84
N PHE A 511 -8.48 10.19 8.83
CA PHE A 511 -8.31 11.58 9.28
C PHE A 511 -7.63 11.65 10.65
N CYS A 512 -6.49 12.35 10.71
CA CYS A 512 -5.69 12.55 11.92
C CYS A 512 -5.94 13.93 12.53
N LEU A 513 -6.59 13.97 13.70
CA LEU A 513 -7.05 15.19 14.37
C LEU A 513 -6.40 15.33 15.75
N LYS A 514 -5.93 16.53 16.08
CA LYS A 514 -5.43 16.87 17.42
C LYS A 514 -6.45 17.67 18.20
N TYR A 515 -6.58 17.36 19.48
CA TYR A 515 -7.33 18.20 20.41
C TYR A 515 -6.53 19.47 20.75
N THR A 516 -7.12 20.63 20.50
CA THR A 516 -6.51 21.96 20.77
C THR A 516 -7.30 22.78 21.80
N GLY A 517 -8.16 22.14 22.59
CA GLY A 517 -8.88 22.81 23.67
C GLY A 517 -8.02 22.99 24.93
N THR A 518 -8.39 23.95 25.78
CA THR A 518 -7.71 24.17 27.07
C THR A 518 -8.20 23.18 28.12
N GLY A 519 -7.51 22.04 28.26
CA GLY A 519 -7.83 21.01 29.25
C GLY A 519 -7.54 19.60 28.75
N LYS A 520 -8.10 18.59 29.43
CA LYS A 520 -8.11 17.21 28.91
C LYS A 520 -9.06 17.11 27.72
N SER A 521 -8.74 16.21 26.77
CA SER A 521 -9.63 15.84 25.66
C SER A 521 -11.04 15.47 26.16
N PRO A 522 -12.12 15.84 25.45
CA PRO A 522 -13.47 15.48 25.83
C PRO A 522 -13.66 13.96 25.81
N LEU A 523 -14.44 13.46 26.77
CA LEU A 523 -14.74 12.02 26.91
C LEU A 523 -15.70 11.49 25.82
N GLY A 524 -16.33 12.39 25.06
CA GLY A 524 -17.11 12.07 23.87
C GLY A 524 -17.27 13.27 22.94
N PHE A 525 -17.59 12.98 21.68
CA PHE A 525 -17.75 13.94 20.59
C PHE A 525 -18.70 13.38 19.53
N ASN A 526 -19.35 14.26 18.78
CA ASN A 526 -20.25 13.86 17.68
C ASN A 526 -19.61 14.19 16.34
N ILE A 527 -19.67 13.26 15.39
CA ILE A 527 -19.26 13.46 13.98
C ILE A 527 -20.51 13.66 13.14
N THR A 528 -20.62 14.79 12.43
CA THR A 528 -21.76 15.14 11.58
C THR A 528 -21.37 15.30 10.11
N TYR A 529 -22.06 14.59 9.23
CA TYR A 529 -21.93 14.64 7.78
C TYR A 529 -23.06 15.49 7.15
N PRO A 530 -22.83 16.79 6.88
CA PRO A 530 -23.90 17.68 6.40
C PRO A 530 -24.42 17.32 5.00
N ASN A 531 -23.58 16.73 4.16
CA ASN A 531 -23.87 16.49 2.73
C ASN A 531 -24.45 15.10 2.42
N MET A 532 -24.65 14.24 3.43
CA MET A 532 -25.25 12.91 3.28
C MET A 532 -26.70 12.95 2.78
N PRO A 533 -27.20 11.91 2.09
CA PRO A 533 -28.61 11.77 1.70
C PRO A 533 -29.57 11.87 2.90
N ASN A 534 -30.82 12.30 2.68
CA ASN A 534 -31.79 12.48 3.76
C ASN A 534 -32.29 11.16 4.39
N SER A 535 -32.09 10.02 3.73
CA SER A 535 -32.38 8.67 4.25
C SER A 535 -31.27 8.11 5.15
N SER A 536 -30.08 8.72 5.16
CA SER A 536 -28.89 8.17 5.82
C SER A 536 -28.58 8.93 7.13
N LEU A 537 -28.05 8.24 8.14
CA LEU A 537 -27.73 8.83 9.44
C LEU A 537 -26.65 9.90 9.30
N LYS A 538 -27.00 11.17 9.59
CA LYS A 538 -26.08 12.30 9.40
C LYS A 538 -25.19 12.62 10.60
N THR A 539 -25.45 12.05 11.77
CA THR A 539 -24.66 12.31 12.98
C THR A 539 -24.41 11.03 13.76
N PHE A 540 -23.15 10.81 14.14
CA PHE A 540 -22.65 9.68 14.90
C PHE A 540 -22.13 10.18 16.26
N GLU A 541 -22.59 9.58 17.34
CA GLU A 541 -22.17 9.93 18.71
C GLU A 541 -21.11 8.94 19.19
N LEU A 542 -19.98 9.45 19.69
CA LEU A 542 -18.79 8.63 19.94
C LEU A 542 -18.15 9.01 21.27
N THR A 543 -17.91 8.01 22.14
CA THR A 543 -17.27 8.19 23.45
C THR A 543 -15.88 7.59 23.46
N ALA A 544 -14.87 8.40 23.77
CA ALA A 544 -13.46 8.00 23.86
C ALA A 544 -13.15 7.21 25.14
N TYR A 545 -14.01 7.30 26.15
CA TYR A 545 -13.93 6.56 27.41
C TYR A 545 -15.32 6.07 27.79
N ASN A 546 -15.53 4.75 27.85
CA ASN A 546 -16.83 4.19 28.22
C ASN A 546 -17.07 4.32 29.73
N MET A 547 -17.96 5.25 30.11
CA MET A 547 -18.67 5.22 31.39
C MET A 547 -19.77 4.15 31.43
N TYR A 548 -19.98 3.43 30.32
CA TYR A 548 -21.00 2.40 30.16
C TYR A 548 -20.40 1.00 30.32
N LEU A 549 -21.14 0.14 31.01
CA LEU A 549 -20.85 -1.29 31.12
C LEU A 549 -20.90 -1.91 29.71
N PRO A 550 -19.91 -2.73 29.30
CA PRO A 550 -19.99 -3.48 28.04
C PRO A 550 -21.30 -4.28 27.96
N SER A 551 -22.14 -4.04 26.95
CA SER A 551 -23.35 -4.83 26.73
C SER A 551 -22.98 -6.03 25.88
N ILE A 552 -23.34 -7.24 26.32
CA ILE A 552 -23.16 -8.46 25.54
C ILE A 552 -24.55 -8.89 25.08
N ASP A 553 -24.78 -8.82 23.77
CA ASP A 553 -26.09 -9.08 23.16
C ASP A 553 -26.15 -10.55 22.66
N ARG A 554 -25.05 -11.10 22.09
CA ARG A 554 -24.96 -12.51 21.68
C ARG A 554 -23.53 -13.04 21.59
N VAL A 555 -23.35 -14.30 21.98
CA VAL A 555 -22.06 -15.04 21.90
C VAL A 555 -22.23 -16.33 21.10
N SER A 556 -21.38 -16.54 20.09
CA SER A 556 -21.33 -17.79 19.32
C SER A 556 -19.91 -18.25 19.05
N LYS A 557 -19.71 -19.57 18.89
CA LYS A 557 -18.42 -20.21 18.57
C LYS A 557 -18.58 -21.12 17.35
N ASP A 558 -17.65 -21.05 16.41
CA ASP A 558 -17.59 -21.93 15.25
C ASP A 558 -16.67 -23.15 15.45
N SER A 559 -16.63 -24.03 14.45
CA SER A 559 -15.81 -25.25 14.44
C SER A 559 -14.29 -25.01 14.45
N THR A 560 -13.82 -23.76 14.32
CA THR A 560 -12.40 -23.38 14.40
C THR A 560 -11.98 -22.89 15.80
N ASN A 561 -12.90 -22.89 16.77
CA ASN A 561 -12.76 -22.29 18.10
C ASN A 561 -12.69 -20.75 18.10
N LEU A 562 -13.15 -20.09 17.03
CA LEU A 562 -13.31 -18.64 17.01
C LEU A 562 -14.60 -18.25 17.72
N TYR A 563 -14.48 -17.53 18.84
CA TYR A 563 -15.60 -16.91 19.54
C TYR A 563 -15.90 -15.55 18.90
N THR A 564 -17.16 -15.32 18.57
CA THR A 564 -17.71 -14.02 18.14
C THR A 564 -18.67 -13.53 19.21
N ILE A 565 -18.33 -12.39 19.83
CA ILE A 565 -19.08 -11.72 20.89
C ILE A 565 -19.63 -10.42 20.28
N THR A 566 -20.95 -10.34 20.15
CA THR A 566 -21.67 -9.16 19.63
C THR A 566 -22.37 -8.42 20.76
N GLY A 567 -22.46 -7.10 20.65
CA GLY A 567 -22.93 -6.24 21.72
C GLY A 567 -22.62 -4.77 21.49
N LYS A 568 -22.31 -4.03 22.56
CA LYS A 568 -22.05 -2.57 22.52
C LYS A 568 -21.03 -2.16 23.56
N TYR A 569 -20.35 -1.04 23.31
CA TYR A 569 -19.37 -0.43 24.22
C TYR A 569 -18.08 -1.26 24.41
N PHE A 570 -17.70 -2.07 23.42
CA PHE A 570 -16.47 -2.87 23.48
C PHE A 570 -15.19 -2.06 23.27
N GLY A 571 -15.25 -0.94 22.54
CA GLY A 571 -14.09 -0.10 22.24
C GLY A 571 -13.25 -0.58 21.05
N TYR A 572 -12.21 0.18 20.71
CA TYR A 572 -11.48 0.04 19.44
C TYR A 572 -10.04 -0.45 19.57
N ASN A 573 -9.52 -0.57 20.80
CA ASN A 573 -8.14 -0.97 21.04
C ASN A 573 -8.11 -2.29 21.83
N ARG A 574 -7.68 -3.38 21.18
CA ARG A 574 -7.52 -4.69 21.81
C ARG A 574 -6.61 -4.68 23.05
N THR A 575 -5.66 -3.73 23.17
CA THR A 575 -4.79 -3.66 24.37
C THR A 575 -5.49 -3.12 25.61
N VAL A 576 -6.73 -2.63 25.49
CA VAL A 576 -7.57 -2.23 26.63
C VAL A 576 -8.82 -3.09 26.77
N ILE A 577 -8.94 -4.17 26.00
CA ILE A 577 -10.03 -5.13 26.07
C ILE A 577 -9.45 -6.46 26.55
N ASN A 578 -9.89 -6.94 27.70
CA ASN A 578 -9.63 -8.32 28.12
C ASN A 578 -10.93 -9.12 28.00
N VAL A 579 -10.82 -10.31 27.39
CA VAL A 579 -11.92 -11.27 27.30
C VAL A 579 -11.48 -12.55 27.98
N LEU A 580 -12.13 -12.88 29.09
CA LEU A 580 -11.91 -14.13 29.82
C LEU A 580 -13.09 -15.06 29.60
N ILE A 581 -12.83 -16.34 29.31
CA ILE A 581 -13.86 -17.38 29.22
C ILE A 581 -13.53 -18.42 30.30
N GLY A 582 -14.29 -18.40 31.40
CA GLY A 582 -13.92 -19.10 32.62
C GLY A 582 -12.71 -18.44 33.27
N SER A 583 -11.60 -19.17 33.39
CA SER A 583 -10.30 -18.66 33.84
C SER A 583 -9.35 -18.27 32.70
N GLU A 584 -9.66 -18.63 31.46
CA GLU A 584 -8.71 -18.59 30.34
C GLU A 584 -8.86 -17.32 29.49
N ASN A 585 -7.74 -16.83 28.96
CA ASN A 585 -7.72 -15.65 28.10
C ASN A 585 -8.14 -16.00 26.66
N CYS A 586 -9.06 -15.21 26.10
CA CYS A 586 -9.48 -15.31 24.71
C CYS A 586 -8.73 -14.27 23.88
N ASP A 587 -7.76 -14.71 23.09
CA ASP A 587 -6.85 -13.85 22.34
C ASP A 587 -7.59 -13.15 21.20
N ILE A 588 -7.67 -11.81 21.29
CA ILE A 588 -8.49 -10.98 20.42
C ILE A 588 -7.87 -10.89 19.01
N VAL A 589 -8.53 -11.58 18.08
CA VAL A 589 -8.26 -11.55 16.64
C VAL A 589 -8.63 -10.19 16.05
N SER A 590 -9.83 -9.68 16.40
CA SER A 590 -10.29 -8.36 15.97
C SER A 590 -11.36 -7.80 16.92
N CYS A 591 -11.43 -6.47 17.07
CA CYS A 591 -12.47 -5.80 17.86
C CYS A 591 -12.93 -4.50 17.19
N ASN A 592 -14.22 -4.19 17.32
CA ASN A 592 -14.82 -2.89 17.03
C ASN A 592 -15.86 -2.56 18.12
N PHE A 593 -16.58 -1.44 17.98
CA PHE A 593 -17.51 -0.97 19.01
C PHE A 593 -18.65 -1.96 19.38
N ASN A 594 -19.03 -2.83 18.43
CA ASN A 594 -20.18 -3.73 18.53
C ASN A 594 -19.82 -5.23 18.43
N GLU A 595 -18.59 -5.59 18.09
CA GLU A 595 -18.15 -6.98 17.93
C GLU A 595 -16.71 -7.18 18.42
N ILE A 596 -16.48 -8.25 19.17
CA ILE A 596 -15.15 -8.80 19.47
C ILE A 596 -15.08 -10.21 18.90
N LYS A 597 -14.01 -10.53 18.18
CA LYS A 597 -13.66 -11.89 17.75
C LYS A 597 -12.37 -12.31 18.43
N CYS A 598 -12.37 -13.45 19.10
CA CYS A 598 -11.22 -13.96 19.84
C CYS A 598 -11.13 -15.50 19.78
N ILE A 599 -9.92 -16.04 19.93
CA ILE A 599 -9.66 -17.48 19.95
C ILE A 599 -9.21 -17.86 21.35
N LEU A 600 -9.80 -18.90 21.93
CA LEU A 600 -9.43 -19.38 23.26
C LEU A 600 -8.14 -20.21 23.16
N VAL A 601 -7.04 -19.71 23.74
CA VAL A 601 -5.73 -20.38 23.68
C VAL A 601 -5.55 -21.29 24.90
N LEU A 602 -5.59 -22.60 24.67
CA LEU A 602 -5.47 -23.62 25.71
C LEU A 602 -4.00 -23.92 26.04
N ASN A 603 -3.54 -23.45 27.19
CA ASN A 603 -2.22 -23.83 27.71
C ASN A 603 -2.25 -25.26 28.29
N SER A 604 -1.48 -26.16 27.66
CA SER A 604 -1.08 -27.48 28.15
C SER A 604 -2.17 -28.52 28.50
N GLY A 605 -2.57 -29.33 27.52
CA GLY A 605 -2.79 -30.80 27.67
C GLY A 605 -3.92 -31.34 28.55
N VAL A 606 -4.59 -30.49 29.33
CA VAL A 606 -5.74 -30.79 30.20
C VAL A 606 -6.60 -29.52 30.14
N ILE A 607 -7.83 -29.50 29.61
CA ILE A 607 -8.89 -30.52 29.67
C ILE A 607 -9.51 -30.72 28.28
N SER A 608 -9.50 -31.95 27.76
CA SER A 608 -10.17 -32.33 26.50
C SER A 608 -11.67 -32.62 26.71
N SER A 609 -12.37 -31.78 27.49
CA SER A 609 -13.83 -31.86 27.70
C SER A 609 -14.35 -30.84 28.73
N ILE A 610 -15.41 -30.12 28.37
CA ILE A 610 -16.38 -29.63 29.36
C ILE A 610 -17.26 -30.85 29.76
N SER A 611 -16.68 -31.85 30.44
CA SER A 611 -17.37 -33.10 30.83
C SER A 611 -17.77 -33.08 32.31
N SER A 612 -19.01 -33.52 32.57
CA SER A 612 -19.45 -34.28 33.77
C SER A 612 -18.58 -34.09 35.03
N ASP A 613 -18.96 -33.32 36.04
CA ASP A 613 -20.30 -33.29 36.65
C ASP A 613 -20.57 -31.99 37.46
N ASN A 614 -21.87 -31.69 37.59
CA ASN A 614 -22.47 -30.61 38.39
C ASN A 614 -22.39 -29.16 37.86
N GLU A 615 -23.47 -28.43 38.14
CA GLU A 615 -23.91 -27.11 37.66
C GLU A 615 -22.86 -25.98 37.70
N TYR A 616 -22.20 -25.70 36.56
CA TYR A 616 -21.50 -24.42 36.36
C TYR A 616 -21.75 -23.85 34.96
N ASN A 617 -22.43 -22.70 34.91
CA ASN A 617 -22.41 -21.81 33.75
C ASN A 617 -20.98 -21.26 33.60
N ILE A 618 -20.40 -21.33 32.40
CA ILE A 618 -19.08 -20.78 32.15
C ILE A 618 -19.22 -19.25 32.04
N LEU A 619 -18.51 -18.52 32.89
CA LEU A 619 -18.58 -17.06 32.91
C LEU A 619 -17.69 -16.48 31.81
N LEU A 620 -18.30 -15.78 30.85
CA LEU A 620 -17.62 -14.85 29.95
C LEU A 620 -17.50 -13.50 30.66
N SER A 621 -16.29 -12.99 30.84
CA SER A 621 -16.04 -11.63 31.34
C SER A 621 -15.40 -10.79 30.24
N VAL A 622 -16.08 -9.72 29.82
CA VAL A 622 -15.57 -8.71 28.88
C VAL A 622 -15.24 -7.45 29.68
N GLN A 623 -13.95 -7.18 29.85
CA GLN A 623 -13.42 -6.00 30.51
C GLN A 623 -12.95 -4.99 29.45
N VAL A 624 -13.43 -3.76 29.55
CA VAL A 624 -12.97 -2.62 28.73
C VAL A 624 -12.38 -1.57 29.67
N MET A 625 -11.07 -1.37 29.55
CA MET A 625 -10.21 -0.73 30.54
C MET A 625 -10.39 -1.30 31.95
N ASN A 626 -11.24 -0.67 32.76
CA ASN A 626 -11.47 -0.97 34.18
C ASN A 626 -12.94 -1.35 34.47
N VAL A 627 -13.76 -1.50 33.43
CA VAL A 627 -15.20 -1.77 33.54
C VAL A 627 -15.48 -3.14 32.93
N THR A 628 -15.99 -4.06 33.76
CA THR A 628 -16.16 -5.48 33.39
C THR A 628 -17.63 -5.85 33.35
N SER A 629 -18.07 -6.44 32.24
CA SER A 629 -19.37 -7.06 32.08
C SER A 629 -19.23 -8.58 32.10
N ASN A 630 -20.23 -9.26 32.67
CA ASN A 630 -20.23 -10.71 32.85
C ASN A 630 -21.46 -11.33 32.19
N PHE A 631 -21.26 -12.42 31.47
CA PHE A 631 -22.29 -13.16 30.75
C PHE A 631 -22.13 -14.66 31.02
N ASN A 632 -23.24 -15.37 31.25
CA ASN A 632 -23.24 -16.81 31.50
C ASN A 632 -23.43 -17.56 30.19
N LEU A 633 -22.42 -18.33 29.76
CA LEU A 633 -22.49 -19.16 28.56
C LEU A 633 -23.34 -20.41 28.82
N THR A 634 -24.42 -20.56 28.05
CA THR A 634 -25.29 -21.76 28.10
C THR A 634 -24.64 -22.88 27.28
N LYS A 635 -24.35 -24.01 27.93
CA LYS A 635 -23.64 -25.13 27.30
C LYS A 635 -24.45 -25.74 26.15
N CYS A 636 -23.89 -25.73 24.94
CA CYS A 636 -24.42 -26.49 23.81
C CYS A 636 -24.17 -28.02 23.96
N PRO A 637 -25.07 -28.87 23.45
CA PRO A 637 -24.87 -30.33 23.40
C PRO A 637 -23.56 -30.70 22.69
N ASN A 638 -22.70 -31.47 23.36
CA ASN A 638 -21.36 -31.93 22.92
C ASN A 638 -20.51 -30.91 22.14
N ASP A 639 -20.62 -29.61 22.43
CA ASP A 639 -19.94 -28.52 21.68
C ASP A 639 -20.17 -28.61 20.16
N CYS A 640 -21.39 -29.01 19.77
CA CYS A 640 -21.81 -29.25 18.39
C CYS A 640 -20.92 -30.27 17.64
N SER A 641 -20.27 -31.16 18.38
CA SER A 641 -19.37 -32.23 17.88
C SER A 641 -18.25 -31.75 16.93
N GLY A 642 -17.94 -30.45 16.92
CA GLY A 642 -17.03 -29.82 15.96
C GLY A 642 -17.59 -29.64 14.53
N TRP A 643 -18.89 -29.88 14.30
CA TRP A 643 -19.53 -29.83 12.98
C TRP A 643 -20.70 -28.82 12.88
N GLY A 644 -20.68 -27.78 13.70
CA GLY A 644 -21.67 -26.71 13.68
C GLY A 644 -21.23 -25.51 14.50
N THR A 645 -22.08 -24.49 14.56
CA THR A 645 -21.89 -23.27 15.35
C THR A 645 -22.76 -23.33 16.59
N CYS A 646 -22.17 -23.17 17.78
CA CYS A 646 -22.90 -23.07 19.05
C CYS A 646 -23.35 -21.63 19.29
N ASP A 647 -24.63 -21.43 19.63
CA ASP A 647 -25.14 -20.17 20.18
C ASP A 647 -25.32 -20.28 21.71
N PHE A 648 -24.45 -19.61 22.47
CA PHE A 648 -24.41 -19.71 23.93
C PHE A 648 -25.49 -18.87 24.63
N ASN A 649 -26.26 -18.05 23.91
CA ASN A 649 -27.42 -17.38 24.49
C ASN A 649 -28.57 -18.35 24.79
N VAL A 650 -28.72 -19.36 23.92
CA VAL A 650 -29.84 -20.32 23.95
C VAL A 650 -29.41 -21.77 24.15
N GLY A 651 -28.11 -22.08 24.02
CA GLY A 651 -27.57 -23.43 24.19
C GLY A 651 -27.89 -24.37 23.02
N VAL A 652 -28.07 -23.83 21.81
CA VAL A 652 -28.51 -24.58 20.62
C VAL A 652 -27.38 -24.63 19.58
N CYS A 653 -27.19 -25.80 18.97
CA CYS A 653 -26.29 -25.99 17.84
C CYS A 653 -26.97 -25.71 16.51
N SER A 654 -26.33 -24.90 15.66
CA SER A 654 -26.65 -24.79 14.25
C SER A 654 -25.71 -25.69 13.46
N CYS A 655 -26.20 -26.85 13.03
CA CYS A 655 -25.38 -27.87 12.37
C CYS A 655 -25.07 -27.54 10.92
N ASN A 656 -23.88 -27.96 10.45
CA ASN A 656 -23.55 -27.94 9.03
C ASN A 656 -24.53 -28.83 8.23
N SER A 657 -24.73 -28.53 6.95
CA SER A 657 -25.79 -29.10 6.09
C SER A 657 -25.80 -30.64 5.93
N THR A 658 -24.73 -31.32 6.35
CA THR A 658 -24.55 -32.79 6.30
C THR A 658 -24.72 -33.48 7.67
N ARG A 659 -25.17 -32.74 8.70
CA ARG A 659 -25.28 -33.21 10.09
C ARG A 659 -26.69 -33.06 10.66
N VAL A 660 -26.99 -33.89 11.65
CA VAL A 660 -28.27 -33.96 12.38
C VAL A 660 -28.05 -34.21 13.88
N PHE A 661 -29.15 -34.22 14.63
CA PHE A 661 -29.24 -34.18 16.10
C PHE A 661 -28.83 -32.83 16.71
N ASP A 662 -29.32 -32.59 17.93
CA ASP A 662 -29.14 -31.33 18.68
C ASP A 662 -27.67 -31.04 19.04
N ASP A 663 -26.78 -32.02 18.86
CA ASP A 663 -25.33 -31.95 19.10
C ASP A 663 -24.48 -32.10 17.82
N CYS A 664 -25.12 -32.13 16.64
CA CYS A 664 -24.52 -32.33 15.32
C CYS A 664 -23.63 -33.60 15.18
N SER A 665 -23.79 -34.61 16.04
CA SER A 665 -23.02 -35.85 15.98
C SER A 665 -23.48 -36.79 14.86
N GLY A 666 -24.75 -36.71 14.46
CA GLY A 666 -25.34 -37.57 13.44
C GLY A 666 -24.98 -37.14 12.02
N ILE A 667 -24.76 -38.10 11.14
CA ILE A 667 -24.67 -37.88 9.69
C ILE A 667 -26.10 -37.85 9.14
N LYS A 668 -26.47 -36.79 8.42
CA LYS A 668 -27.77 -36.72 7.76
C LYS A 668 -27.90 -37.86 6.74
N CYS A 669 -28.92 -38.72 6.87
CA CYS A 669 -29.14 -39.79 5.88
C CYS A 669 -29.49 -39.23 4.50
N ILE A 670 -29.06 -39.96 3.47
CA ILE A 670 -29.52 -39.74 2.09
C ILE A 670 -31.06 -39.90 2.04
N ASP A 671 -31.72 -38.94 1.40
CA ASP A 671 -33.17 -38.86 1.18
C ASP A 671 -34.07 -39.00 2.43
N ASP A 672 -33.54 -38.64 3.61
CA ASP A 672 -34.23 -38.55 4.90
C ASP A 672 -34.94 -39.84 5.39
N CYS A 673 -34.73 -41.00 4.73
CA CYS A 673 -35.30 -42.32 5.05
C CYS A 673 -36.78 -42.29 5.48
N THR A 674 -37.61 -41.53 4.75
CA THR A 674 -38.95 -41.12 5.21
C THR A 674 -40.03 -42.21 5.16
N LEU A 675 -39.69 -43.42 4.70
CA LEU A 675 -40.65 -44.52 4.58
C LEU A 675 -40.80 -45.28 5.89
N ILE A 676 -42.03 -45.70 6.22
CA ILE A 676 -42.39 -46.48 7.43
C ILE A 676 -41.56 -47.77 7.57
N ASN A 677 -40.96 -48.25 6.49
CA ASN A 677 -40.22 -49.51 6.40
C ASN A 677 -38.70 -49.33 6.38
N SER A 678 -38.20 -48.11 6.57
CA SER A 678 -36.78 -47.76 6.72
C SER A 678 -36.48 -47.20 8.12
N GLN A 679 -35.30 -47.49 8.64
CA GLN A 679 -34.70 -46.78 9.78
C GLN A 679 -33.39 -46.13 9.34
N CYS A 680 -33.22 -44.82 9.57
CA CYS A 680 -31.99 -44.11 9.23
C CYS A 680 -30.86 -44.47 10.21
N ASN A 681 -29.77 -45.05 9.70
CA ASN A 681 -28.54 -45.25 10.46
C ASN A 681 -27.69 -43.97 10.39
N ASN A 682 -27.95 -43.06 11.33
CA ASN A 682 -27.27 -41.77 11.48
C ASN A 682 -25.75 -41.87 11.78
N THR A 683 -25.18 -43.06 11.95
CA THR A 683 -23.72 -43.27 12.09
C THR A 683 -23.02 -43.36 10.73
N ILE A 684 -23.72 -43.84 9.69
CA ILE A 684 -23.17 -44.06 8.34
C ILE A 684 -23.91 -43.30 7.23
N GLY A 685 -25.10 -42.73 7.50
CA GLY A 685 -25.87 -41.91 6.56
C GLY A 685 -26.75 -42.69 5.57
N ASN A 686 -27.06 -43.95 5.84
CA ASN A 686 -27.85 -44.84 4.97
C ASN A 686 -29.12 -45.37 5.68
N CYS A 687 -30.10 -45.80 4.88
CA CYS A 687 -31.34 -46.43 5.38
C CYS A 687 -31.18 -47.95 5.56
N GLU A 688 -31.70 -48.49 6.67
CA GLU A 688 -31.80 -49.93 6.94
C GLU A 688 -33.27 -50.40 6.82
N CYS A 689 -33.54 -51.45 6.06
CA CYS A 689 -34.90 -51.88 5.74
C CYS A 689 -35.44 -52.93 6.70
N VAL A 690 -36.72 -52.81 7.10
CA VAL A 690 -37.40 -53.84 7.90
C VAL A 690 -37.76 -55.07 7.07
N GLN A 691 -37.90 -56.22 7.73
CA GLN A 691 -38.09 -57.52 7.08
C GLN A 691 -39.31 -57.53 6.13
N GLY A 692 -39.07 -57.83 4.85
CA GLY A 692 -40.08 -57.82 3.78
C GLY A 692 -39.98 -56.63 2.82
N TRP A 693 -39.02 -55.73 3.02
CA TRP A 693 -38.78 -54.54 2.18
C TRP A 693 -37.31 -54.43 1.73
N GLU A 694 -37.08 -53.87 0.55
CA GLU A 694 -35.76 -53.69 -0.07
C GLU A 694 -35.65 -52.39 -0.89
N GLY A 695 -34.46 -52.09 -1.42
CA GLY A 695 -34.15 -50.82 -2.12
C GLY A 695 -33.31 -49.86 -1.27
N SER A 696 -32.68 -48.86 -1.89
CA SER A 696 -31.80 -47.89 -1.20
C SER A 696 -32.54 -46.93 -0.26
N ASP A 697 -33.84 -46.77 -0.47
CA ASP A 697 -34.79 -46.02 0.36
C ASP A 697 -35.82 -46.94 1.06
N CYS A 698 -35.69 -48.26 0.91
CA CYS A 698 -36.63 -49.28 1.38
C CYS A 698 -38.06 -49.17 0.80
N SER A 699 -38.24 -48.60 -0.39
CA SER A 699 -39.54 -48.43 -1.05
C SER A 699 -40.15 -49.71 -1.63
N ILE A 700 -39.37 -50.78 -1.82
CA ILE A 700 -39.80 -51.96 -2.58
C ILE A 700 -40.37 -53.02 -1.64
N GLN A 701 -41.67 -53.29 -1.75
CA GLN A 701 -42.36 -54.30 -0.92
C GLN A 701 -42.34 -55.70 -1.54
N SER A 702 -41.89 -56.71 -0.79
CA SER A 702 -41.97 -58.13 -1.17
C SER A 702 -43.37 -58.72 -0.94
N LYS A 703 -44.28 -58.59 -1.91
CA LYS A 703 -45.73 -58.87 -1.73
C LYS A 703 -46.24 -60.26 -2.18
N CYS A 704 -47.24 -60.76 -1.45
CA CYS A 704 -48.19 -61.81 -1.87
C CYS A 704 -49.37 -61.19 -2.67
N PRO A 705 -50.12 -61.96 -3.47
CA PRO A 705 -51.32 -61.46 -4.16
C PRO A 705 -52.40 -60.96 -3.18
N ASN A 706 -52.75 -59.67 -3.25
CA ASN A 706 -53.77 -58.98 -2.44
C ASN A 706 -53.70 -59.21 -0.91
N ASP A 707 -52.53 -59.58 -0.40
CA ASP A 707 -52.27 -59.86 1.03
C ASP A 707 -53.32 -60.79 1.69
N CYS A 708 -53.86 -61.72 0.89
CA CYS A 708 -54.89 -62.70 1.29
C CYS A 708 -56.15 -62.07 1.91
N SER A 709 -56.48 -60.83 1.53
CA SER A 709 -57.57 -60.02 2.09
C SER A 709 -57.50 -59.80 3.60
N GLY A 710 -56.29 -59.81 4.17
CA GLY A 710 -56.01 -59.55 5.58
C GLY A 710 -56.58 -60.59 6.55
N GLU A 711 -56.58 -60.26 7.86
CA GLU A 711 -56.95 -61.18 8.95
C GLU A 711 -58.32 -61.86 8.79
N ALA A 712 -59.27 -61.19 8.13
CA ALA A 712 -60.60 -61.72 7.87
C ALA A 712 -60.67 -62.66 6.65
N GLY A 713 -59.76 -62.49 5.68
CA GLY A 713 -59.69 -63.29 4.46
C GLY A 713 -58.95 -64.61 4.67
N GLY A 714 -57.71 -64.54 5.15
CA GLY A 714 -56.80 -65.69 5.22
C GLY A 714 -55.39 -65.33 5.69
N THR A 715 -54.45 -66.28 5.58
CA THR A 715 -53.02 -66.08 5.95
C THR A 715 -52.10 -66.30 4.74
N CYS A 716 -51.10 -65.44 4.52
CA CYS A 716 -50.09 -65.67 3.47
C CYS A 716 -48.95 -66.59 3.95
N ASN A 717 -48.50 -67.48 3.07
CA ASN A 717 -47.21 -68.14 3.19
C ASN A 717 -46.13 -67.31 2.48
N HIS A 718 -45.32 -66.57 3.26
CA HIS A 718 -44.32 -65.64 2.73
C HIS A 718 -43.08 -66.30 2.09
N ILE A 719 -42.90 -67.62 2.21
CA ILE A 719 -41.83 -68.35 1.50
C ILE A 719 -42.30 -68.75 0.09
N THR A 720 -43.57 -69.16 -0.07
CA THR A 720 -44.13 -69.61 -1.36
C THR A 720 -44.94 -68.55 -2.11
N LYS A 721 -45.29 -67.43 -1.45
CA LYS A 721 -46.06 -66.28 -1.97
C LYS A 721 -47.53 -66.61 -2.34
N THR A 722 -48.23 -67.42 -1.52
CA THR A 722 -49.60 -67.93 -1.77
C THR A 722 -50.52 -67.86 -0.53
N CYS A 723 -51.85 -67.80 -0.74
CA CYS A 723 -52.87 -67.55 0.29
C CYS A 723 -53.69 -68.79 0.74
N LEU A 724 -54.20 -68.76 1.98
CA LEU A 724 -55.06 -69.78 2.60
C LEU A 724 -56.27 -69.14 3.30
N CYS A 725 -57.50 -69.41 2.85
CA CYS A 725 -58.71 -68.64 3.23
C CYS A 725 -59.56 -69.20 4.39
N ASN A 726 -60.30 -68.32 5.07
CA ASN A 726 -61.24 -68.60 6.15
C ASN A 726 -62.61 -69.14 5.66
N SER A 727 -63.38 -69.79 6.55
CA SER A 727 -64.54 -70.62 6.18
C SER A 727 -65.79 -69.89 5.64
N ASP A 728 -65.89 -68.58 5.86
CA ASP A 728 -66.95 -67.68 5.39
C ASP A 728 -66.56 -66.91 4.10
N ARG A 729 -65.36 -67.19 3.56
CA ARG A 729 -64.71 -66.45 2.46
C ARG A 729 -64.54 -67.28 1.17
N THR A 730 -64.26 -66.60 0.06
CA THR A 730 -64.04 -67.20 -1.26
C THR A 730 -63.08 -66.36 -2.12
N PHE A 731 -62.66 -66.92 -3.27
CA PHE A 731 -61.63 -66.44 -4.24
C PHE A 731 -60.17 -66.66 -3.81
N ASP A 732 -59.26 -66.62 -4.80
CA ASP A 732 -57.83 -66.96 -4.66
C ASP A 732 -57.04 -65.97 -3.79
N ASP A 733 -57.59 -64.77 -3.58
CA ASP A 733 -57.11 -63.75 -2.64
C ASP A 733 -57.98 -63.62 -1.38
N CYS A 734 -58.95 -64.54 -1.19
CA CYS A 734 -59.88 -64.60 -0.06
C CYS A 734 -60.87 -63.43 0.10
N SER A 735 -61.12 -62.65 -0.96
CA SER A 735 -61.86 -61.38 -0.88
C SER A 735 -63.39 -61.47 -0.78
N GLY A 736 -64.02 -62.56 -1.23
CA GLY A 736 -65.49 -62.65 -1.35
C GLY A 736 -66.21 -63.11 -0.08
N LEU A 737 -67.44 -62.61 0.15
CA LEU A 737 -68.33 -62.98 1.27
C LEU A 737 -69.57 -63.78 0.79
N LYS A 738 -70.22 -64.48 1.72
CA LYS A 738 -71.40 -65.33 1.48
C LYS A 738 -72.67 -64.70 2.08
N CYS A 739 -73.74 -64.56 1.30
CA CYS A 739 -74.99 -63.90 1.73
C CYS A 739 -75.77 -64.65 2.83
N SER A 740 -76.58 -63.89 3.61
CA SER A 740 -77.22 -64.39 4.84
C SER A 740 -78.73 -64.71 4.75
N LEU A 741 -79.46 -64.14 3.79
CA LEU A 741 -80.89 -64.37 3.50
C LEU A 741 -81.15 -64.25 1.99
N ASP A 742 -82.21 -64.91 1.50
CA ASP A 742 -82.63 -64.85 0.09
C ASP A 742 -83.36 -63.53 -0.23
N CYS A 743 -83.02 -62.92 -1.37
CA CYS A 743 -83.52 -61.60 -1.76
C CYS A 743 -84.87 -61.66 -2.49
N LEU A 744 -85.77 -60.70 -2.19
CA LEU A 744 -87.13 -60.64 -2.75
C LEU A 744 -87.26 -59.59 -3.87
N ASN A 745 -88.37 -59.65 -4.62
CA ASN A 745 -88.72 -58.72 -5.71
C ASN A 745 -87.63 -58.60 -6.81
N ASP A 746 -87.07 -59.75 -7.24
CA ASP A 746 -86.01 -59.88 -8.25
C ASP A 746 -84.69 -59.12 -7.94
N SER A 747 -84.50 -58.73 -6.68
CA SER A 747 -83.27 -58.11 -6.17
C SER A 747 -82.10 -59.10 -6.15
N GLN A 748 -80.90 -58.68 -6.57
CA GLN A 748 -79.70 -59.54 -6.56
C GLN A 748 -78.94 -59.43 -5.22
N CYS A 749 -78.25 -60.50 -4.81
CA CYS A 749 -77.41 -60.46 -3.62
C CYS A 749 -75.98 -60.05 -3.95
N ASN A 750 -75.48 -59.01 -3.27
CA ASN A 750 -74.12 -58.53 -3.45
C ASN A 750 -73.16 -59.27 -2.50
N ASN A 751 -72.40 -60.22 -3.06
CA ASN A 751 -71.39 -61.04 -2.37
C ASN A 751 -70.18 -60.24 -1.83
N THR A 752 -70.13 -58.92 -2.02
CA THR A 752 -69.15 -58.03 -1.39
C THR A 752 -69.58 -57.58 0.02
N ILE A 753 -70.91 -57.59 0.29
CA ILE A 753 -71.50 -57.06 1.53
C ILE A 753 -72.51 -58.03 2.21
N GLY A 754 -72.85 -59.15 1.56
CA GLY A 754 -73.71 -60.20 2.12
C GLY A 754 -75.19 -59.83 2.26
N LYS A 755 -75.66 -58.84 1.48
CA LYS A 755 -77.00 -58.24 1.53
C LYS A 755 -77.61 -58.02 0.14
N CYS A 756 -78.93 -57.81 0.12
CA CYS A 756 -79.74 -57.58 -1.07
C CYS A 756 -79.72 -56.10 -1.53
N GLU A 757 -79.72 -55.87 -2.84
CA GLU A 757 -79.78 -54.51 -3.42
C GLU A 757 -81.17 -54.19 -3.98
N CYS A 758 -81.79 -53.13 -3.44
CA CYS A 758 -83.19 -52.78 -3.68
C CYS A 758 -83.41 -51.92 -4.93
N ILE A 759 -84.50 -52.18 -5.66
CA ILE A 759 -84.89 -51.39 -6.83
C ILE A 759 -85.48 -50.02 -6.48
N LEU A 760 -85.32 -49.05 -7.39
CA LEU A 760 -85.62 -47.63 -7.18
C LEU A 760 -87.04 -47.37 -6.64
N GLY A 761 -87.11 -46.55 -5.60
CA GLY A 761 -88.35 -46.19 -4.89
C GLY A 761 -88.62 -46.99 -3.63
N TRP A 762 -87.82 -48.04 -3.34
CA TRP A 762 -87.94 -48.93 -2.19
C TRP A 762 -86.64 -49.01 -1.37
N GLU A 763 -86.73 -48.93 -0.04
CA GLU A 763 -85.62 -49.04 0.93
C GLU A 763 -85.95 -50.04 2.07
N GLY A 764 -84.98 -50.51 2.85
CA GLY A 764 -85.20 -51.54 3.90
C GLY A 764 -84.41 -52.83 3.66
N SER A 765 -84.24 -53.67 4.69
CA SER A 765 -83.30 -54.81 4.66
C SER A 765 -83.68 -55.95 3.71
N ASP A 766 -84.95 -56.05 3.34
CA ASP A 766 -85.53 -56.93 2.32
C ASP A 766 -86.25 -56.15 1.19
N CYS A 767 -86.08 -54.82 1.15
CA CYS A 767 -86.58 -53.86 0.16
C CYS A 767 -88.10 -53.53 0.24
N SER A 768 -88.51 -52.61 1.14
CA SER A 768 -89.94 -52.43 1.53
C SER A 768 -90.48 -50.99 1.93
N ILE A 769 -89.72 -49.85 1.82
CA ILE A 769 -90.01 -48.48 2.43
C ILE A 769 -89.62 -47.24 1.50
N GLN A 770 -89.83 -45.91 1.80
CA GLN A 770 -89.60 -44.70 0.88
C GLN A 770 -89.40 -43.24 1.54
N SER A 771 -88.57 -42.25 1.03
CA SER A 771 -88.05 -41.00 1.78
C SER A 771 -87.63 -39.60 1.07
N LYS A 772 -87.17 -38.48 1.77
CA LYS A 772 -86.99 -36.97 1.38
C LYS A 772 -85.58 -36.18 1.63
N CYS A 773 -85.47 -34.80 1.54
CA CYS A 773 -84.28 -33.88 1.20
C CYS A 773 -83.64 -32.84 2.23
N PRO A 774 -82.46 -32.16 1.97
CA PRO A 774 -81.67 -31.35 2.94
C PRO A 774 -81.54 -29.79 2.75
N ASN A 775 -81.28 -29.06 3.87
CA ASN A 775 -80.90 -27.64 4.12
C ASN A 775 -81.45 -26.45 3.28
N ASP A 776 -82.40 -26.69 2.38
CA ASP A 776 -83.15 -25.65 1.63
C ASP A 776 -82.28 -24.63 0.84
N CYS A 777 -81.10 -25.09 0.39
CA CYS A 777 -80.29 -24.48 -0.67
C CYS A 777 -79.84 -23.02 -0.44
N SER A 778 -79.59 -22.66 0.82
CA SER A 778 -79.17 -21.32 1.26
C SER A 778 -80.11 -20.17 0.86
N GLY A 779 -81.37 -20.46 0.55
CA GLY A 779 -82.39 -19.47 0.21
C GLY A 779 -82.14 -18.69 -1.09
N ASP A 780 -82.79 -17.53 -1.22
CA ASP A 780 -82.97 -16.79 -2.48
C ASP A 780 -81.68 -16.42 -3.25
N VAL A 781 -80.53 -16.39 -2.59
CA VAL A 781 -79.21 -16.08 -3.20
C VAL A 781 -78.38 -17.32 -3.56
N GLY A 782 -78.70 -18.49 -2.99
CA GLY A 782 -77.93 -19.73 -3.19
C GLY A 782 -78.41 -20.53 -4.40
N GLY A 783 -79.66 -21.00 -4.38
CA GLY A 783 -80.18 -21.92 -5.38
C GLY A 783 -81.60 -22.42 -5.15
N SER A 784 -81.96 -23.56 -5.76
CA SER A 784 -83.30 -24.16 -5.67
C SER A 784 -83.25 -25.68 -5.43
N CYS A 785 -84.23 -26.23 -4.70
CA CYS A 785 -84.19 -27.63 -4.23
C CYS A 785 -84.85 -28.61 -5.22
N ASN A 786 -84.16 -29.72 -5.53
CA ASN A 786 -84.71 -30.83 -6.31
C ASN A 786 -85.22 -31.94 -5.37
N HIS A 787 -86.55 -32.06 -5.30
CA HIS A 787 -87.21 -33.00 -4.39
C HIS A 787 -87.16 -34.49 -4.78
N ILE A 788 -86.61 -34.83 -5.96
CA ILE A 788 -86.42 -36.22 -6.40
C ILE A 788 -85.03 -36.71 -6.01
N THR A 789 -83.99 -35.94 -6.33
CA THR A 789 -82.59 -36.29 -6.05
C THR A 789 -82.15 -35.96 -4.64
N LYS A 790 -82.93 -35.17 -3.89
CA LYS A 790 -82.59 -34.69 -2.55
C LYS A 790 -81.37 -33.76 -2.55
N THR A 791 -81.22 -32.90 -3.56
CA THR A 791 -80.05 -32.03 -3.76
C THR A 791 -80.43 -30.61 -4.19
N CYS A 792 -79.50 -29.66 -4.04
CA CYS A 792 -79.67 -28.27 -4.42
C CYS A 792 -79.07 -27.95 -5.81
N LEU A 793 -79.67 -26.97 -6.50
CA LEU A 793 -79.25 -26.46 -7.81
C LEU A 793 -78.86 -24.98 -7.67
N CYS A 794 -77.56 -24.69 -7.75
CA CYS A 794 -76.97 -23.40 -7.41
C CYS A 794 -76.92 -22.41 -8.58
N ASN A 795 -76.88 -21.11 -8.26
CA ASN A 795 -76.69 -20.03 -9.23
C ASN A 795 -75.31 -20.10 -9.91
N SER A 796 -75.18 -19.52 -11.11
CA SER A 796 -74.05 -19.78 -12.04
C SER A 796 -72.65 -19.36 -11.53
N ASP A 797 -72.59 -18.41 -10.60
CA ASP A 797 -71.37 -17.93 -9.93
C ASP A 797 -71.07 -18.69 -8.62
N ARG A 798 -71.91 -19.67 -8.24
CA ARG A 798 -71.88 -20.35 -6.94
C ARG A 798 -71.44 -21.82 -7.00
N THR A 799 -71.03 -22.36 -5.85
CA THR A 799 -70.57 -23.75 -5.68
C THR A 799 -70.91 -24.31 -4.28
N PHE A 800 -70.57 -25.58 -4.03
CA PHE A 800 -70.95 -26.44 -2.88
C PHE A 800 -72.40 -26.94 -2.88
N ASP A 801 -72.64 -28.06 -2.18
CA ASP A 801 -73.91 -28.81 -2.17
C ASP A 801 -75.10 -28.07 -1.53
N ASP A 802 -74.83 -27.02 -0.76
CA ASP A 802 -75.83 -26.08 -0.22
C ASP A 802 -75.81 -24.70 -0.91
N CYS A 803 -74.95 -24.50 -1.92
CA CYS A 803 -74.78 -23.29 -2.73
C CYS A 803 -74.07 -22.10 -2.07
N SER A 804 -73.20 -22.35 -1.08
CA SER A 804 -72.54 -21.31 -0.28
C SER A 804 -71.26 -20.68 -0.86
N GLY A 805 -70.54 -21.31 -1.80
CA GLY A 805 -69.22 -20.86 -2.30
C GLY A 805 -69.27 -20.01 -3.58
N LEU A 806 -68.14 -19.43 -4.01
CA LEU A 806 -67.99 -18.72 -5.31
C LEU A 806 -67.11 -19.52 -6.29
N LYS A 807 -67.40 -19.43 -7.60
CA LYS A 807 -66.69 -20.14 -8.68
C LYS A 807 -65.58 -19.29 -9.31
N CYS A 808 -64.41 -19.87 -9.61
CA CYS A 808 -63.32 -19.15 -10.28
C CYS A 808 -63.66 -18.73 -11.72
N SER A 809 -62.99 -17.66 -12.18
CA SER A 809 -63.24 -17.01 -13.47
C SER A 809 -62.62 -17.70 -14.70
N LEU A 810 -61.66 -18.61 -14.48
CA LEU A 810 -61.06 -19.50 -15.48
C LEU A 810 -60.81 -20.87 -14.80
N ASP A 811 -60.78 -21.94 -15.58
CA ASP A 811 -60.42 -23.28 -15.09
C ASP A 811 -58.90 -23.36 -14.88
N CYS A 812 -58.48 -23.70 -13.66
CA CYS A 812 -57.07 -23.72 -13.26
C CYS A 812 -56.38 -25.00 -13.77
N LEU A 813 -55.29 -24.86 -14.53
CA LEU A 813 -54.59 -25.97 -15.17
C LEU A 813 -53.37 -26.45 -14.37
N ASN A 814 -52.90 -27.67 -14.66
CA ASN A 814 -51.68 -28.26 -14.07
C ASN A 814 -51.70 -28.36 -12.52
N ASP A 815 -52.76 -28.99 -11.99
CA ASP A 815 -52.99 -29.24 -10.55
C ASP A 815 -52.98 -28.00 -9.64
N SER A 816 -53.17 -26.81 -10.22
CA SER A 816 -53.31 -25.55 -9.48
C SER A 816 -54.69 -25.41 -8.83
N GLN A 817 -54.74 -24.88 -7.60
CA GLN A 817 -55.99 -24.80 -6.84
C GLN A 817 -56.75 -23.49 -7.08
N CYS A 818 -58.07 -23.60 -7.26
CA CYS A 818 -58.99 -22.45 -7.33
C CYS A 818 -59.33 -21.97 -5.92
N ASN A 819 -59.03 -20.70 -5.63
CA ASN A 819 -59.41 -20.06 -4.36
C ASN A 819 -60.87 -19.59 -4.42
N ASN A 820 -61.80 -20.48 -4.05
CA ASN A 820 -63.26 -20.28 -4.08
C ASN A 820 -63.79 -19.14 -3.17
N THR A 821 -62.92 -18.44 -2.43
CA THR A 821 -63.30 -17.25 -1.65
C THR A 821 -63.11 -15.95 -2.44
N ILE A 822 -62.19 -15.94 -3.42
CA ILE A 822 -61.83 -14.74 -4.23
C ILE A 822 -61.87 -14.95 -5.75
N GLY A 823 -62.10 -16.19 -6.23
CA GLY A 823 -62.41 -16.48 -7.64
C GLY A 823 -61.22 -16.51 -8.61
N LYS A 824 -60.00 -16.81 -8.11
CA LYS A 824 -58.75 -16.88 -8.90
C LYS A 824 -57.95 -18.17 -8.63
N CYS A 825 -57.09 -18.54 -9.58
CA CYS A 825 -56.18 -19.68 -9.51
C CYS A 825 -54.87 -19.36 -8.78
N GLU A 826 -54.34 -20.33 -8.03
CA GLU A 826 -53.02 -20.28 -7.39
C GLU A 826 -52.11 -21.33 -8.04
N CYS A 827 -51.18 -20.89 -8.89
CA CYS A 827 -50.40 -21.77 -9.77
C CYS A 827 -49.35 -22.64 -9.05
N ALA A 828 -49.22 -23.90 -9.48
CA ALA A 828 -48.21 -24.83 -8.99
C ALA A 828 -46.79 -24.47 -9.49
N LEU A 829 -45.78 -24.87 -8.71
CA LEU A 829 -44.37 -24.56 -8.99
C LEU A 829 -43.94 -25.00 -10.41
N GLY A 830 -43.43 -24.05 -11.19
CA GLY A 830 -42.98 -24.25 -12.57
C GLY A 830 -43.96 -23.83 -13.66
N TRP A 831 -45.16 -23.36 -13.29
CA TRP A 831 -46.21 -22.88 -14.19
C TRP A 831 -46.60 -21.42 -13.90
N GLU A 832 -46.94 -20.68 -14.95
CA GLU A 832 -47.33 -19.27 -14.89
C GLU A 832 -48.49 -18.94 -15.85
N GLY A 833 -49.01 -17.71 -15.79
CA GLY A 833 -50.20 -17.27 -16.54
C GLY A 833 -51.49 -17.25 -15.71
N SER A 834 -52.54 -16.62 -16.22
CA SER A 834 -53.81 -16.40 -15.48
C SER A 834 -54.66 -17.65 -15.25
N ASP A 835 -54.39 -18.71 -16.00
CA ASP A 835 -54.96 -20.05 -15.93
C ASP A 835 -53.89 -21.13 -15.62
N CYS A 836 -52.66 -20.70 -15.32
CA CYS A 836 -51.49 -21.56 -15.09
C CYS A 836 -51.08 -22.44 -16.30
N SER A 837 -51.45 -22.04 -17.53
CA SER A 837 -51.17 -22.80 -18.76
C SER A 837 -49.72 -22.73 -19.27
N VAL A 838 -48.91 -21.77 -18.83
CA VAL A 838 -47.58 -21.50 -19.40
C VAL A 838 -46.50 -22.26 -18.62
N GLN A 839 -45.81 -23.17 -19.29
CA GLN A 839 -44.68 -23.92 -18.71
C GLN A 839 -43.40 -23.08 -18.80
N SER A 840 -42.82 -22.72 -17.66
CA SER A 840 -41.58 -21.94 -17.63
C SER A 840 -40.35 -22.81 -17.98
N LYS A 841 -39.39 -22.28 -18.76
CA LYS A 841 -38.23 -23.01 -19.33
C LYS A 841 -36.88 -22.47 -18.84
N CYS A 842 -35.87 -23.33 -18.79
CA CYS A 842 -34.48 -22.92 -18.51
C CYS A 842 -33.92 -21.99 -19.61
N PRO A 843 -33.01 -21.05 -19.28
CA PRO A 843 -32.27 -20.24 -20.25
C PRO A 843 -31.52 -21.11 -21.28
N ASN A 844 -31.77 -20.89 -22.57
CA ASN A 844 -31.16 -21.56 -23.74
C ASN A 844 -30.96 -23.10 -23.62
N ASP A 845 -31.82 -23.79 -22.86
CA ASP A 845 -31.67 -25.22 -22.53
C ASP A 845 -30.26 -25.59 -22.04
N CYS A 846 -29.67 -24.68 -21.25
CA CYS A 846 -28.31 -24.77 -20.72
C CYS A 846 -27.22 -24.99 -21.79
N SER A 847 -27.46 -24.50 -23.00
CA SER A 847 -26.56 -24.55 -24.17
C SER A 847 -26.07 -25.96 -24.52
N GLY A 848 -26.75 -27.02 -24.04
CA GLY A 848 -26.29 -28.42 -24.09
C GLY A 848 -25.11 -28.78 -23.16
N GLN A 849 -24.47 -27.78 -22.54
CA GLN A 849 -23.27 -27.92 -21.69
C GLN A 849 -23.58 -27.88 -20.19
N GLY A 850 -24.84 -27.69 -19.81
CA GLY A 850 -25.34 -27.91 -18.45
C GLY A 850 -26.47 -28.91 -18.39
N THR A 851 -27.00 -29.10 -17.19
CA THR A 851 -28.25 -29.82 -16.92
C THR A 851 -29.24 -28.81 -16.38
N CYS A 852 -30.36 -28.62 -17.09
CA CYS A 852 -31.47 -27.79 -16.63
C CYS A 852 -32.09 -28.42 -15.39
N ASN A 853 -32.13 -27.69 -14.27
CA ASN A 853 -32.95 -28.13 -13.13
C ASN A 853 -34.43 -27.88 -13.51
N PRO A 854 -35.26 -28.93 -13.66
CA PRO A 854 -36.60 -28.78 -14.20
C PRO A 854 -37.56 -28.04 -13.24
N ILE A 855 -37.20 -27.93 -11.95
CA ILE A 855 -37.99 -27.28 -10.90
C ILE A 855 -37.56 -25.82 -10.75
N THR A 856 -36.27 -25.56 -10.51
CA THR A 856 -35.77 -24.19 -10.24
C THR A 856 -35.48 -23.37 -11.50
N LYS A 857 -35.47 -24.01 -12.68
CA LYS A 857 -35.14 -23.42 -14.00
C LYS A 857 -33.72 -22.83 -14.11
N ILE A 858 -32.85 -23.12 -13.15
CA ILE A 858 -31.43 -22.74 -13.16
C ILE A 858 -30.61 -23.83 -13.86
N CYS A 859 -29.66 -23.42 -14.68
CA CYS A 859 -28.73 -24.32 -15.34
C CYS A 859 -27.55 -24.70 -14.43
N SER A 860 -27.36 -26.00 -14.19
CA SER A 860 -26.17 -26.53 -13.52
C SER A 860 -25.15 -26.97 -14.57
N CYS A 861 -24.10 -26.20 -14.76
CA CYS A 861 -23.10 -26.43 -15.80
C CYS A 861 -22.24 -27.67 -15.53
N LYS A 862 -21.87 -28.39 -16.59
CA LYS A 862 -20.90 -29.48 -16.50
C LYS A 862 -19.50 -28.90 -16.26
N ASP A 863 -18.62 -29.69 -15.64
CA ASP A 863 -17.24 -29.29 -15.39
C ASP A 863 -16.58 -28.77 -16.69
N GLY A 864 -15.95 -27.60 -16.61
CA GLY A 864 -15.44 -26.88 -17.79
C GLY A 864 -16.38 -25.84 -18.41
N TRP A 865 -17.56 -25.57 -17.83
CA TRP A 865 -18.51 -24.55 -18.33
C TRP A 865 -19.13 -23.71 -17.19
N LYS A 866 -19.53 -22.47 -17.48
CA LYS A 866 -20.19 -21.53 -16.54
C LYS A 866 -21.15 -20.57 -17.26
N GLY A 867 -21.81 -19.71 -16.48
CA GLY A 867 -22.81 -18.74 -16.95
C GLY A 867 -24.24 -19.25 -16.78
N ASP A 868 -25.21 -18.34 -16.79
CA ASP A 868 -26.61 -18.63 -16.41
C ASP A 868 -27.31 -19.64 -17.35
N ASP A 869 -26.78 -19.81 -18.57
CA ASP A 869 -27.18 -20.80 -19.56
C ASP A 869 -26.03 -21.76 -19.96
N CYS A 870 -24.95 -21.81 -19.18
CA CYS A 870 -23.76 -22.63 -19.41
C CYS A 870 -23.04 -22.44 -20.76
N SER A 871 -23.26 -21.33 -21.46
CA SER A 871 -22.61 -21.03 -22.74
C SER A 871 -21.10 -20.71 -22.65
N ILE A 872 -20.57 -20.42 -21.45
CA ILE A 872 -19.20 -19.90 -21.28
C ILE A 872 -18.24 -21.02 -20.87
N GLN A 873 -17.38 -21.45 -21.79
CA GLN A 873 -16.36 -22.45 -21.49
C GLN A 873 -15.29 -21.91 -20.52
N LEU A 874 -15.04 -22.62 -19.42
CA LEU A 874 -13.89 -22.42 -18.53
C LEU A 874 -12.62 -22.89 -19.25
N LYS A 875 -11.66 -21.98 -19.43
CA LYS A 875 -10.36 -22.28 -20.04
C LYS A 875 -9.28 -22.24 -18.98
N CYS A 876 -8.60 -23.37 -18.81
CA CYS A 876 -7.40 -23.48 -17.99
C CYS A 876 -6.19 -22.91 -18.74
N PRO A 877 -5.10 -22.54 -18.04
CA PRO A 877 -3.88 -22.04 -18.68
C PRO A 877 -3.47 -22.93 -19.86
N ASN A 878 -3.46 -22.36 -21.07
CA ASN A 878 -3.08 -23.00 -22.33
C ASN A 878 -3.73 -24.39 -22.60
N ASN A 879 -4.90 -24.66 -22.01
CA ASN A 879 -5.55 -25.99 -22.00
C ASN A 879 -4.61 -27.12 -21.55
N CYS A 880 -3.77 -26.86 -20.53
CA CYS A 880 -2.77 -27.80 -20.01
C CYS A 880 -1.86 -28.41 -21.09
N SER A 881 -1.63 -27.64 -22.17
CA SER A 881 -0.85 -28.03 -23.34
C SER A 881 -1.33 -29.30 -24.04
N GLY A 882 -2.65 -29.56 -23.99
CA GLY A 882 -3.30 -30.70 -24.62
C GLY A 882 -3.15 -31.96 -23.77
N ASP A 883 -2.51 -32.99 -24.31
CA ASP A 883 -2.33 -34.28 -23.64
C ASP A 883 -1.19 -34.29 -22.59
N ALA A 884 -0.68 -33.12 -22.20
CA ALA A 884 0.47 -32.96 -21.29
C ALA A 884 0.08 -32.84 -19.80
N GLY A 885 -1.20 -32.61 -19.52
CA GLY A 885 -1.73 -32.54 -18.18
C GLY A 885 -3.26 -32.48 -18.18
N ILE A 886 -3.87 -32.86 -17.06
CA ILE A 886 -5.31 -32.87 -16.89
C ILE A 886 -5.72 -31.59 -16.16
N CYS A 887 -6.62 -30.79 -16.74
CA CYS A 887 -7.12 -29.63 -16.00
C CYS A 887 -8.03 -30.04 -14.84
N ASN A 888 -7.75 -29.52 -13.65
CA ASN A 888 -8.68 -29.50 -12.55
C ASN A 888 -9.63 -28.30 -12.68
N TYR A 889 -10.77 -28.49 -13.36
CA TYR A 889 -11.77 -27.44 -13.58
C TYR A 889 -12.42 -26.87 -12.30
N LYS A 890 -12.14 -27.44 -11.11
CA LYS A 890 -12.58 -26.88 -9.81
C LYS A 890 -11.59 -25.91 -9.20
N THR A 891 -10.28 -26.12 -9.38
CA THR A 891 -9.24 -25.17 -8.91
C THR A 891 -8.70 -24.27 -10.03
N MET A 892 -9.04 -24.59 -11.29
CA MET A 892 -8.53 -23.95 -12.51
C MET A 892 -7.03 -24.16 -12.78
N GLU A 893 -6.43 -25.16 -12.13
CA GLU A 893 -5.01 -25.52 -12.23
C GLU A 893 -4.80 -26.73 -13.15
N CYS A 894 -3.62 -26.84 -13.77
CA CYS A 894 -3.25 -27.99 -14.59
C CYS A 894 -2.45 -29.03 -13.78
N LEU A 895 -2.95 -30.26 -13.72
CA LEU A 895 -2.24 -31.41 -13.13
C LEU A 895 -1.40 -32.07 -14.21
N CYS A 896 -0.12 -31.71 -14.28
CA CYS A 896 0.79 -32.17 -15.32
C CYS A 896 1.33 -33.58 -15.08
N ASP A 897 1.62 -34.31 -16.16
CA ASP A 897 2.33 -35.59 -16.09
C ASP A 897 3.76 -35.42 -15.53
N THR A 898 4.35 -36.50 -14.99
CA THR A 898 5.51 -36.50 -14.07
C THR A 898 6.81 -35.84 -14.56
N ASP A 899 6.90 -35.48 -15.84
CA ASP A 899 8.07 -34.87 -16.49
C ASP A 899 7.73 -33.58 -17.25
N ARG A 900 6.74 -32.82 -16.75
CA ARG A 900 6.31 -31.52 -17.27
C ARG A 900 6.62 -30.35 -16.33
N LEU A 901 6.67 -29.15 -16.89
CA LEU A 901 6.99 -27.89 -16.22
C LEU A 901 5.99 -26.78 -16.63
N PHE A 902 5.90 -25.75 -15.79
CA PHE A 902 4.98 -24.61 -15.85
C PHE A 902 3.51 -24.95 -15.56
N ASP A 903 2.76 -23.94 -15.13
CA ASP A 903 1.37 -24.04 -14.66
C ASP A 903 0.35 -24.37 -15.77
N ASP A 904 0.82 -24.44 -17.03
CA ASP A 904 0.09 -24.87 -18.22
C ASP A 904 0.62 -26.18 -18.84
N CYS A 905 1.53 -26.87 -18.15
CA CYS A 905 2.21 -28.11 -18.59
C CYS A 905 2.97 -28.00 -19.93
N SER A 906 3.26 -26.79 -20.43
CA SER A 906 3.88 -26.58 -21.74
C SER A 906 5.35 -26.97 -21.78
N GLY A 907 6.04 -26.94 -20.64
CA GLY A 907 7.43 -27.33 -20.53
C GLY A 907 7.61 -28.83 -20.39
N LEU A 908 8.64 -29.37 -21.04
CA LEU A 908 9.20 -30.69 -20.77
C LEU A 908 10.38 -30.54 -19.83
N LYS A 909 10.39 -31.33 -18.75
CA LYS A 909 11.57 -31.53 -17.91
C LYS A 909 12.64 -32.23 -18.75
N CYS A 910 13.84 -31.67 -18.83
CA CYS A 910 14.90 -32.25 -19.65
C CYS A 910 15.19 -33.70 -19.21
N ILE A 911 15.01 -34.65 -20.15
CA ILE A 911 15.16 -36.11 -19.92
C ILE A 911 16.60 -36.46 -19.48
N ILE A 912 17.54 -35.57 -19.78
CA ILE A 912 18.96 -35.71 -19.49
C ILE A 912 19.43 -34.41 -18.84
N ASN A 913 20.09 -34.50 -17.68
CA ASN A 913 20.71 -33.33 -17.03
C ASN A 913 21.69 -32.66 -18.00
N CYS A 914 21.31 -31.47 -18.46
CA CYS A 914 22.10 -30.61 -19.32
C CYS A 914 23.31 -30.05 -18.57
N ASN A 915 24.46 -29.96 -19.24
CA ASN A 915 25.65 -29.37 -18.65
C ASN A 915 25.54 -27.84 -18.64
N ASN A 916 26.29 -27.16 -17.76
CA ASN A 916 26.23 -25.70 -17.54
C ASN A 916 26.50 -24.85 -18.81
N ASN A 917 26.98 -25.45 -19.90
CA ASN A 917 27.20 -24.81 -21.20
C ASN A 917 26.01 -24.96 -22.16
N SER A 918 24.79 -25.08 -21.62
CA SER A 918 23.57 -25.23 -22.41
C SER A 918 22.31 -24.75 -21.68
N ILE A 919 21.30 -24.39 -22.46
CA ILE A 919 19.98 -24.01 -21.99
C ILE A 919 19.04 -25.17 -22.30
N CYS A 920 18.32 -25.70 -21.31
CA CYS A 920 17.29 -26.71 -21.57
C CYS A 920 16.21 -26.08 -22.48
N ASP A 921 15.99 -26.64 -23.66
CA ASP A 921 14.86 -26.26 -24.51
C ASP A 921 13.62 -26.98 -24.01
N ASN A 922 12.87 -26.28 -23.16
CA ASN A 922 11.65 -26.79 -22.53
C ASN A 922 10.56 -27.18 -23.55
N LYS A 923 10.67 -26.85 -24.86
CA LYS A 923 9.77 -27.36 -25.90
C LYS A 923 10.15 -28.75 -26.42
N THR A 924 11.41 -29.15 -26.29
CA THR A 924 11.93 -30.42 -26.84
C THR A 924 12.49 -31.37 -25.78
N GLY A 925 12.67 -30.90 -24.53
CA GLY A 925 13.25 -31.69 -23.44
C GLY A 925 14.73 -32.02 -23.64
N ARG A 926 15.42 -31.27 -24.50
CA ARG A 926 16.82 -31.46 -24.90
C ARG A 926 17.67 -30.23 -24.62
N CYS A 927 18.97 -30.43 -24.48
CA CYS A 927 19.93 -29.38 -24.20
C CYS A 927 20.24 -28.59 -25.48
N LYS A 928 20.01 -27.28 -25.47
CA LYS A 928 20.41 -26.36 -26.53
C LYS A 928 21.77 -25.76 -26.18
N CYS A 929 22.80 -26.21 -26.87
CA CYS A 929 24.18 -25.85 -26.56
C CYS A 929 24.46 -24.36 -26.82
N VAL A 930 25.27 -23.75 -25.95
CA VAL A 930 25.85 -22.43 -26.20
C VAL A 930 26.90 -22.55 -27.32
N LEU A 931 27.06 -21.50 -28.13
CA LEU A 931 27.97 -21.47 -29.30
C LEU A 931 29.35 -22.07 -28.98
N GLY A 932 29.80 -23.01 -29.82
CA GLY A 932 31.05 -23.73 -29.62
C GLY A 932 30.95 -25.01 -28.76
N TRP A 933 29.76 -25.42 -28.33
CA TRP A 933 29.52 -26.71 -27.66
C TRP A 933 28.54 -27.60 -28.45
N ILE A 934 28.77 -28.91 -28.42
CA ILE A 934 28.04 -29.96 -29.16
C ILE A 934 27.84 -31.22 -28.29
N GLY A 935 26.98 -32.12 -28.75
CA GLY A 935 26.62 -33.38 -28.07
C GLY A 935 25.27 -33.28 -27.33
N ASP A 936 24.65 -34.42 -27.04
CA ASP A 936 23.26 -34.47 -26.50
C ASP A 936 23.11 -33.85 -25.09
N LYS A 937 24.23 -33.64 -24.37
CA LYS A 937 24.29 -32.89 -23.10
C LYS A 937 25.03 -31.56 -23.20
N CYS A 938 25.54 -31.21 -24.39
CA CYS A 938 26.44 -30.07 -24.62
C CYS A 938 27.73 -30.16 -23.79
N ASP A 939 28.31 -31.36 -23.76
CA ASP A 939 29.47 -31.76 -22.97
C ASP A 939 30.78 -31.84 -23.78
N ALA A 940 30.74 -31.63 -25.10
CA ALA A 940 31.92 -31.55 -25.96
C ALA A 940 32.09 -30.16 -26.60
N LEU A 941 33.33 -29.66 -26.66
CA LEU A 941 33.67 -28.43 -27.39
C LEU A 941 33.81 -28.69 -28.89
N GLU A 942 33.17 -27.84 -29.68
CA GLU A 942 33.28 -27.78 -31.14
C GLU A 942 34.71 -27.33 -31.51
N LYS A 943 35.48 -28.22 -32.14
CA LYS A 943 36.86 -27.90 -32.53
C LYS A 943 36.86 -26.95 -33.71
N SER A 944 37.37 -25.75 -33.50
CA SER A 944 37.52 -24.72 -34.53
C SER A 944 38.45 -25.17 -35.66
N SER A 945 37.89 -25.30 -36.86
CA SER A 945 38.63 -25.22 -38.12
C SER A 945 38.25 -23.91 -38.82
N SER A 946 39.13 -22.93 -38.74
CA SER A 946 38.99 -21.66 -39.46
C SER A 946 39.28 -21.84 -40.94
N GLU A 947 38.36 -21.45 -41.83
CA GLU A 947 38.67 -20.67 -43.03
C GLU A 947 37.40 -20.12 -43.73
N SER A 948 37.50 -18.88 -44.20
CA SER A 948 36.50 -18.13 -44.98
C SER A 948 37.08 -17.88 -46.40
N PRO A 949 36.44 -17.06 -47.26
CA PRO A 949 35.11 -17.14 -47.87
C PRO A 949 35.19 -17.31 -49.42
N ASN A 950 34.07 -17.63 -50.09
CA ASN A 950 33.60 -17.06 -51.40
C ASN A 950 32.66 -17.99 -52.22
N GLY A 951 31.74 -17.39 -52.97
CA GLY A 951 31.50 -17.81 -54.37
C GLY A 951 30.31 -18.71 -54.73
N SER A 952 29.12 -18.11 -54.83
CA SER A 952 28.15 -18.28 -55.95
C SER A 952 27.79 -19.67 -56.55
N SER A 953 26.50 -20.02 -56.36
CA SER A 953 25.54 -20.58 -57.35
C SER A 953 25.75 -21.93 -58.08
N SER A 954 24.70 -22.76 -57.95
CA SER A 954 24.10 -23.69 -58.94
C SER A 954 24.84 -24.96 -59.42
N SER A 955 24.33 -26.10 -58.93
CA SER A 955 24.09 -27.38 -59.65
C SER A 955 25.21 -28.07 -60.44
N SER A 956 25.71 -29.22 -59.94
CA SER A 956 25.65 -30.55 -60.62
C SER A 956 26.55 -31.65 -59.99
N SER A 957 26.05 -32.90 -60.04
CA SER A 957 26.72 -34.23 -60.14
C SER A 957 28.15 -34.55 -59.61
N SER A 958 28.20 -35.58 -58.73
CA SER A 958 29.10 -36.78 -58.75
C SER A 958 30.65 -36.73 -58.63
N SER A 959 31.16 -37.28 -57.50
CA SER A 959 32.28 -38.25 -57.31
C SER A 959 33.77 -37.99 -57.71
N SER A 960 34.63 -38.13 -56.69
CA SER A 960 35.93 -38.88 -56.59
C SER A 960 37.36 -38.29 -56.85
N SER A 961 38.21 -38.45 -55.80
CA SER A 961 39.66 -38.83 -55.72
C SER A 961 40.90 -37.87 -55.86
N SER A 962 41.62 -37.72 -54.73
CA SER A 962 43.09 -37.94 -54.44
C SER A 962 44.27 -36.93 -54.69
N SER A 963 45.01 -36.58 -53.60
CA SER A 963 46.49 -36.75 -53.33
C SER A 963 47.50 -35.57 -53.05
N SER A 964 48.19 -35.64 -51.87
CA SER A 964 49.65 -35.38 -51.52
C SER A 964 50.29 -34.03 -51.01
N SER A 965 50.97 -34.11 -49.81
CA SER A 965 52.15 -33.34 -49.24
C SER A 965 52.10 -31.84 -48.80
N SER A 966 52.97 -31.23 -47.93
CA SER A 966 53.79 -31.65 -46.71
C SER A 966 54.68 -30.51 -46.07
N LYS A 967 55.09 -30.61 -44.76
CA LYS A 967 56.25 -29.97 -44.02
C LYS A 967 56.21 -28.45 -43.60
N SER A 968 57.00 -27.85 -42.64
CA SER A 968 57.89 -28.29 -41.50
C SER A 968 58.47 -27.14 -40.57
N GLU A 969 58.95 -27.49 -39.35
CA GLU A 969 59.97 -26.82 -38.44
C GLU A 969 59.66 -25.65 -37.44
N SER A 970 60.46 -25.54 -36.33
CA SER A 970 60.38 -24.59 -35.16
C SER A 970 61.68 -24.63 -34.28
N PRO A 971 62.00 -23.62 -33.38
CA PRO A 971 62.27 -23.94 -31.93
C PRO A 971 62.26 -22.79 -30.83
N HIS A 972 62.13 -23.16 -29.53
CA HIS A 972 62.71 -22.64 -28.24
C HIS A 972 62.59 -21.13 -27.79
N VAL A 973 62.66 -20.69 -26.50
CA VAL A 973 63.54 -21.00 -25.32
C VAL A 973 62.83 -20.81 -23.93
N SER A 974 63.44 -21.34 -22.84
CA SER A 974 63.00 -21.49 -21.43
C SER A 974 63.27 -20.36 -20.41
N SER A 975 62.59 -20.39 -19.25
CA SER A 975 63.26 -20.30 -17.92
C SER A 975 62.45 -20.97 -16.78
N ASN A 976 63.12 -21.51 -15.75
CA ASN A 976 62.54 -22.34 -14.67
C ASN A 976 62.73 -21.72 -13.28
N LYS A 977 61.73 -21.80 -12.39
CA LYS A 977 61.90 -21.84 -10.92
C LYS A 977 60.71 -22.52 -10.22
N ILE A 978 61.01 -23.23 -9.14
CA ILE A 978 60.17 -24.27 -8.50
C ILE A 978 59.06 -23.68 -7.61
N LYS A 979 57.84 -24.26 -7.64
CA LYS A 979 56.95 -24.36 -6.47
C LYS A 979 55.96 -25.54 -6.57
N ILE A 980 56.13 -26.48 -5.62
CA ILE A 980 55.16 -27.37 -4.94
C ILE A 980 53.85 -27.72 -5.65
N ILE A 981 53.62 -29.03 -5.82
CA ILE A 981 52.33 -29.65 -6.16
C ILE A 981 51.34 -29.49 -5.00
N LEU A 982 50.11 -29.05 -5.29
CA LEU A 982 48.93 -29.44 -4.52
C LEU A 982 47.76 -29.68 -5.49
N LEU A 983 46.99 -30.75 -5.26
CA LEU A 983 45.83 -31.06 -6.09
C LEU A 983 44.66 -30.14 -5.73
N CYS A 984 44.07 -29.48 -6.72
CA CYS A 984 42.67 -29.01 -6.64
C CYS A 984 41.80 -29.91 -7.52
N THR A 985 41.21 -30.93 -6.91
CA THR A 985 39.97 -31.53 -7.42
C THR A 985 38.86 -30.49 -7.28
N ILE A 986 38.17 -30.16 -8.37
CA ILE A 986 37.02 -29.26 -8.35
C ILE A 986 35.91 -29.93 -7.51
N LEU A 987 35.61 -29.35 -6.35
CA LEU A 987 34.44 -29.69 -5.54
C LEU A 987 33.21 -28.96 -6.10
N PRO A 988 31.99 -29.50 -5.95
CA PRO A 988 30.77 -28.73 -6.19
C PRO A 988 30.69 -27.58 -5.18
N SER A 989 30.24 -26.41 -5.62
CA SER A 989 29.97 -25.29 -4.71
C SER A 989 28.78 -25.63 -3.80
N ILE A 990 28.85 -25.16 -2.54
CA ILE A 990 27.87 -25.45 -1.49
C ILE A 990 27.23 -24.13 -1.08
N ALA A 991 25.90 -24.06 -1.09
CA ALA A 991 25.18 -22.88 -0.66
C ALA A 991 25.46 -22.56 0.81
N MET A 992 25.58 -21.27 1.16
CA MET A 992 26.02 -20.84 2.49
C MET A 992 25.15 -19.71 3.05
N GLY A 993 24.62 -19.93 4.26
CA GLY A 993 23.90 -18.91 5.02
C GLY A 993 24.83 -18.19 5.98
N ILE A 994 24.87 -16.86 5.98
CA ILE A 994 25.68 -16.05 6.89
C ILE A 994 24.72 -15.17 7.71
N ILE A 995 24.63 -15.45 9.01
CA ILE A 995 23.64 -14.88 9.92
C ILE A 995 24.35 -14.07 11.00
N PHE A 996 23.93 -12.82 11.19
CA PHE A 996 24.49 -11.92 12.20
C PHE A 996 23.50 -11.63 13.33
N ASP A 997 23.98 -11.57 14.57
CA ASP A 997 23.36 -10.73 15.59
C ASP A 997 23.59 -9.23 15.29
N LEU A 998 22.79 -8.36 15.89
CA LEU A 998 22.84 -6.91 15.70
C LEU A 998 23.62 -6.17 16.80
N ASP A 999 23.41 -6.51 18.06
CA ASP A 999 23.67 -5.66 19.23
C ASP A 999 25.01 -5.98 19.89
N ASP A 1000 25.95 -5.03 19.90
CA ASP A 1000 27.37 -5.29 20.24
C ASP A 1000 28.06 -6.28 19.27
N THR A 1001 27.38 -6.66 18.17
CA THR A 1001 27.89 -7.47 17.06
C THR A 1001 28.19 -6.60 15.84
N LEU A 1002 27.18 -6.10 15.12
CA LEU A 1002 27.38 -5.29 13.90
C LEU A 1002 27.75 -3.83 14.19
N TYR A 1003 27.43 -3.34 15.40
CA TYR A 1003 27.78 -2.02 15.90
C TYR A 1003 28.15 -2.09 17.39
N ASP A 1004 29.02 -1.19 17.86
CA ASP A 1004 29.40 -1.13 19.28
C ASP A 1004 28.26 -0.51 20.12
N GLN A 1005 27.69 -1.27 21.06
CA GLN A 1005 26.55 -0.84 21.88
C GLN A 1005 26.99 0.05 23.08
N LEU A 1006 28.27 0.03 23.47
CA LEU A 1006 28.84 0.91 24.50
C LEU A 1006 28.94 2.36 24.00
N LEU A 1007 29.18 2.60 22.70
CA LEU A 1007 29.29 3.95 22.14
C LEU A 1007 28.07 4.86 22.43
N PRO A 1008 26.82 4.51 22.08
CA PRO A 1008 25.67 5.37 22.37
C PRO A 1008 25.43 5.56 23.87
N PHE A 1009 25.76 4.55 24.70
CA PHE A 1009 25.70 4.66 26.17
C PHE A 1009 26.70 5.72 26.68
N LYS A 1010 27.96 5.59 26.26
CA LYS A 1010 29.07 6.48 26.65
C LYS A 1010 28.82 7.92 26.23
N GLU A 1011 28.44 8.15 24.97
CA GLU A 1011 28.19 9.50 24.47
C GLU A 1011 26.99 10.17 25.14
N SER A 1012 25.99 9.39 25.56
CA SER A 1012 24.85 9.91 26.34
C SER A 1012 25.23 10.37 27.74
N ILE A 1013 26.15 9.66 28.41
CA ILE A 1013 26.69 10.07 29.71
C ILE A 1013 27.60 11.29 29.54
N ASN A 1014 28.47 11.30 28.52
CA ASN A 1014 29.37 12.43 28.24
C ASN A 1014 28.63 13.75 27.97
N LYS A 1015 27.44 13.70 27.36
CA LYS A 1015 26.62 14.88 27.09
C LYS A 1015 25.97 15.48 28.34
N ILE A 1016 25.87 14.71 29.44
CA ILE A 1016 25.34 15.19 30.71
C ILE A 1016 26.49 15.76 31.54
N LYS A 1017 26.53 17.08 31.68
CA LYS A 1017 27.62 17.78 32.37
C LYS A 1017 27.89 17.21 33.78
N PHE A 1018 26.84 17.00 34.58
CA PHE A 1018 26.95 16.45 35.94
C PHE A 1018 27.64 15.09 36.01
N LEU A 1019 27.46 14.23 34.99
CA LEU A 1019 28.06 12.90 34.94
C LEU A 1019 29.45 12.92 34.26
N SER A 1020 29.66 13.80 33.29
CA SER A 1020 30.98 14.00 32.66
C SER A 1020 32.07 14.48 33.63
N GLU A 1021 31.66 15.13 34.74
CA GLU A 1021 32.54 15.57 35.83
C GLU A 1021 32.78 14.46 36.89
N LYS A 1022 32.24 13.25 36.70
CA LYS A 1022 32.39 12.09 37.58
C LYS A 1022 33.34 11.06 36.98
N ASN A 1023 34.12 10.38 37.83
CA ASN A 1023 35.06 9.34 37.42
C ASN A 1023 34.36 7.98 37.21
N ILE A 1024 33.38 7.94 36.31
CA ILE A 1024 32.62 6.73 35.96
C ILE A 1024 33.47 5.84 35.04
N ASN A 1025 33.64 4.57 35.40
CA ASN A 1025 34.27 3.60 34.49
C ASN A 1025 33.23 3.15 33.46
N MET A 1026 33.29 3.71 32.25
CA MET A 1026 32.28 3.48 31.20
C MET A 1026 32.07 2.00 30.84
N GLU A 1027 33.11 1.17 30.86
CA GLU A 1027 32.96 -0.26 30.56
C GLU A 1027 32.25 -1.02 31.67
N ASP A 1028 32.63 -0.78 32.93
CA ASP A 1028 32.00 -1.46 34.07
C ASP A 1028 30.60 -0.92 34.35
N ALA A 1029 30.39 0.39 34.16
CA ALA A 1029 29.08 1.03 34.17
C ALA A 1029 28.16 0.42 33.10
N PHE A 1030 28.65 0.17 31.89
CA PHE A 1030 27.85 -0.47 30.84
C PHE A 1030 27.52 -1.94 31.17
N LYS A 1031 28.48 -2.71 31.73
CA LYS A 1031 28.23 -4.07 32.24
C LYS A 1031 27.12 -4.08 33.32
N GLN A 1032 27.18 -3.14 34.27
CA GLN A 1032 26.15 -2.96 35.31
C GLN A 1032 24.80 -2.56 34.72
N PHE A 1033 24.78 -1.59 33.79
CA PHE A 1033 23.57 -1.15 33.08
C PHE A 1033 22.90 -2.30 32.32
N ARG A 1034 23.68 -3.13 31.63
CA ARG A 1034 23.19 -4.37 30.99
C ARG A 1034 22.63 -5.35 32.01
N TYR A 1035 23.40 -5.69 33.04
CA TYR A 1035 22.98 -6.60 34.11
C TYR A 1035 21.66 -6.20 34.77
N HIS A 1036 21.47 -4.91 35.09
CA HIS A 1036 20.21 -4.42 35.65
C HIS A 1036 19.06 -4.41 34.63
N SER A 1037 19.36 -4.20 33.34
CA SER A 1037 18.37 -4.33 32.26
C SER A 1037 17.87 -5.76 32.12
N ASP A 1038 18.78 -6.73 32.16
CA ASP A 1038 18.47 -8.15 31.98
C ASP A 1038 17.73 -8.70 33.23
N LYS A 1039 18.12 -8.27 34.44
CA LYS A 1039 17.53 -8.69 35.73
C LYS A 1039 16.04 -8.39 35.89
N VAL A 1040 15.51 -7.36 35.22
CA VAL A 1040 14.08 -6.98 35.28
C VAL A 1040 13.35 -7.22 33.96
N PHE A 1041 14.01 -7.82 32.96
CA PHE A 1041 13.46 -8.03 31.63
C PHE A 1041 12.15 -8.85 31.66
N GLU A 1042 12.13 -9.98 32.38
CA GLU A 1042 10.92 -10.81 32.55
C GLU A 1042 9.75 -10.03 33.14
N LYS A 1043 10.01 -9.09 34.07
CA LYS A 1043 8.97 -8.23 34.65
C LYS A 1043 8.39 -7.26 33.64
N THR A 1044 9.20 -6.80 32.69
CA THR A 1044 8.74 -5.96 31.59
C THR A 1044 7.95 -6.75 30.56
N VAL A 1045 8.32 -8.00 30.28
CA VAL A 1045 7.56 -8.90 29.40
C VAL A 1045 6.20 -9.28 30.02
N ASN A 1046 6.17 -9.58 31.31
CA ASN A 1046 4.95 -9.98 32.04
C ASN A 1046 4.04 -8.79 32.42
N GLY A 1047 4.41 -7.55 32.07
CA GLY A 1047 3.64 -6.35 32.43
C GLY A 1047 3.70 -5.94 33.91
N GLU A 1048 4.52 -6.61 34.74
CA GLU A 1048 4.77 -6.23 36.15
C GLU A 1048 5.53 -4.90 36.29
N MET A 1049 6.25 -4.48 35.24
CA MET A 1049 7.05 -3.26 35.19
C MET A 1049 6.96 -2.64 33.80
N SER A 1050 6.66 -1.35 33.69
CA SER A 1050 6.66 -0.69 32.38
C SER A 1050 8.08 -0.57 31.79
N ILE A 1051 8.17 -0.44 30.46
CA ILE A 1051 9.45 -0.22 29.76
C ILE A 1051 10.16 1.05 30.29
N LEU A 1052 9.39 2.10 30.61
CA LEU A 1052 9.92 3.34 31.19
C LEU A 1052 10.51 3.11 32.58
N GLU A 1053 9.82 2.36 33.45
CA GLU A 1053 10.34 2.00 34.77
C GLU A 1053 11.61 1.14 34.66
N MET A 1054 11.70 0.23 33.69
CA MET A 1054 12.92 -0.55 33.43
C MET A 1054 14.09 0.33 32.97
N TYR A 1055 13.85 1.28 32.04
CA TYR A 1055 14.87 2.23 31.58
C TYR A 1055 15.40 3.09 32.73
N ASN A 1056 14.50 3.58 33.59
CA ASN A 1056 14.85 4.37 34.77
C ASN A 1056 15.61 3.52 35.80
N TYR A 1057 15.14 2.29 36.06
CA TYR A 1057 15.74 1.34 36.99
C TYR A 1057 17.19 1.02 36.65
N ARG A 1058 17.47 0.58 35.41
CA ARG A 1058 18.82 0.16 35.02
C ARG A 1058 19.83 1.31 35.03
N PHE A 1059 19.39 2.53 34.72
CA PHE A 1059 20.24 3.71 34.74
C PHE A 1059 20.54 4.17 36.18
N ILE A 1060 19.50 4.29 37.02
CA ILE A 1060 19.67 4.67 38.43
C ILE A 1060 20.50 3.62 39.18
N LYS A 1061 20.28 2.32 38.95
CA LYS A 1061 21.07 1.26 39.60
C LYS A 1061 22.52 1.24 39.14
N MET A 1062 22.81 1.49 37.86
CA MET A 1062 24.19 1.71 37.40
C MET A 1062 24.84 2.91 38.11
N LEU A 1063 24.14 4.03 38.26
CA LEU A 1063 24.69 5.20 38.97
C LEU A 1063 24.93 4.96 40.47
N ILE A 1064 24.15 4.07 41.10
CA ILE A 1064 24.39 3.60 42.48
C ILE A 1064 25.64 2.71 42.51
N ASP A 1065 25.75 1.73 41.62
CA ASP A 1065 26.88 0.79 41.56
C ASP A 1065 28.22 1.47 41.15
N GLN A 1066 28.17 2.68 40.59
CA GLN A 1066 29.31 3.55 40.29
C GLN A 1066 29.59 4.61 41.39
N ASP A 1067 28.95 4.50 42.57
CA ASP A 1067 29.06 5.46 43.69
C ASP A 1067 28.72 6.93 43.33
N VAL A 1068 27.95 7.16 42.26
CA VAL A 1068 27.56 8.51 41.79
C VAL A 1068 26.41 9.08 42.61
N ILE A 1069 25.46 8.23 43.02
CA ILE A 1069 24.29 8.54 43.84
C ILE A 1069 24.08 7.47 44.92
N LYS A 1070 23.36 7.80 46.01
CA LYS A 1070 23.14 6.88 47.15
C LYS A 1070 21.89 6.01 46.99
N GLU A 1071 21.83 4.87 47.67
CA GLU A 1071 20.67 3.96 47.64
C GLU A 1071 19.33 4.60 48.07
N GLU A 1072 19.37 5.62 48.93
CA GLU A 1072 18.17 6.38 49.36
C GLU A 1072 17.46 7.13 48.20
N TYR A 1073 18.08 7.21 47.01
CA TYR A 1073 17.48 7.76 45.79
C TYR A 1073 16.51 6.77 45.14
N HIS A 1074 15.31 6.66 45.71
CA HIS A 1074 14.18 5.98 45.06
C HIS A 1074 13.54 6.87 43.98
N TYR A 1075 13.17 6.25 42.86
CA TYR A 1075 12.28 6.84 41.86
C TYR A 1075 10.85 6.80 42.39
N ASP A 1076 10.34 7.95 42.84
CA ASP A 1076 8.97 8.14 43.31
C ASP A 1076 8.16 8.90 42.24
N ASN A 1077 7.12 8.25 41.70
CA ASN A 1077 6.22 8.83 40.69
C ASN A 1077 5.44 10.07 41.19
N ASN A 1078 5.46 10.38 42.50
CA ASN A 1078 4.62 11.42 43.10
C ASN A 1078 5.33 12.73 43.52
N ASN A 1079 6.63 12.92 43.25
CA ASN A 1079 7.35 14.13 43.73
C ASN A 1079 8.18 14.88 42.69
N ASN A 1080 8.03 16.21 42.66
CA ASN A 1080 8.79 17.16 41.84
C ASN A 1080 10.21 17.39 42.40
N ASN A 1081 11.12 16.43 42.20
CA ASN A 1081 12.55 16.57 42.50
C ASN A 1081 13.41 16.46 41.24
N ASN A 1082 14.58 17.12 41.26
CA ASN A 1082 15.55 17.23 40.14
C ASN A 1082 16.03 15.88 39.55
N ASN A 1083 15.73 14.75 40.20
CA ASN A 1083 16.15 13.42 39.76
C ASN A 1083 15.44 12.99 38.45
N ASN A 1084 14.19 13.41 38.23
CA ASN A 1084 13.46 13.11 37.00
C ASN A 1084 14.09 13.83 35.79
N GLU A 1085 14.73 14.99 36.00
CA GLU A 1085 15.40 15.74 34.94
C GLU A 1085 16.63 14.98 34.43
N LEU A 1086 17.48 14.47 35.33
CA LEU A 1086 18.68 13.69 34.98
C LEU A 1086 18.36 12.41 34.20
N VAL A 1087 17.33 11.67 34.61
CA VAL A 1087 16.91 10.43 33.94
C VAL A 1087 16.30 10.72 32.57
N ASN A 1088 15.47 11.76 32.46
CA ASN A 1088 14.88 12.18 31.19
C ASN A 1088 15.94 12.74 30.22
N GLU A 1089 16.94 13.47 30.72
CA GLU A 1089 18.07 13.98 29.93
C GLU A 1089 18.89 12.82 29.37
N TYR A 1090 19.24 11.82 30.20
CA TYR A 1090 19.95 10.62 29.75
C TYR A 1090 19.15 9.84 28.71
N GLN A 1091 17.87 9.55 28.98
CA GLN A 1091 17.04 8.79 28.04
C GLN A 1091 16.83 9.55 26.72
N SER A 1092 16.70 10.89 26.77
CA SER A 1092 16.61 11.76 25.58
C SER A 1092 17.90 11.73 24.76
N ASN A 1093 19.07 11.74 25.41
CA ASN A 1093 20.35 11.64 24.71
C ASN A 1093 20.57 10.23 24.15
N TYR A 1094 20.29 9.18 24.93
CA TYR A 1094 20.44 7.78 24.50
C TYR A 1094 19.57 7.43 23.30
N LEU A 1095 18.34 7.95 23.22
CA LEU A 1095 17.48 7.81 22.05
C LEU A 1095 17.95 8.62 20.83
N LYS A 1096 18.78 9.66 20.99
CA LYS A 1096 19.43 10.37 19.87
C LYS A 1096 20.67 9.61 19.40
N GLU A 1097 21.54 9.18 20.30
CA GLU A 1097 22.74 8.43 19.93
C GLU A 1097 22.39 7.10 19.24
N LEU A 1098 21.30 6.44 19.67
CA LEU A 1098 20.78 5.24 19.00
C LEU A 1098 20.31 5.47 17.55
N LYS A 1099 20.04 6.71 17.14
CA LYS A 1099 19.70 7.04 15.74
C LYS A 1099 20.93 7.33 14.88
N GLU A 1100 22.06 7.65 15.52
CA GLU A 1100 23.34 8.01 14.88
C GLU A 1100 24.37 6.86 14.90
N ILE A 1101 23.96 5.65 15.31
CA ILE A 1101 24.82 4.45 15.29
C ILE A 1101 25.29 4.12 13.89
N LYS A 1102 26.49 3.56 13.78
CA LYS A 1102 27.15 3.21 12.53
C LYS A 1102 27.67 1.78 12.60
N LEU A 1103 27.71 1.13 11.45
CA LEU A 1103 28.36 -0.17 11.32
C LEU A 1103 29.85 -0.03 11.67
N ILE A 1104 30.41 -1.11 12.21
CA ILE A 1104 31.86 -1.24 12.28
C ILE A 1104 32.38 -1.32 10.84
N ASN A 1105 33.30 -0.43 10.45
CA ASN A 1105 33.72 -0.22 9.06
C ASN A 1105 34.13 -1.53 8.34
N GLU A 1106 34.80 -2.42 9.06
CA GLU A 1106 35.22 -3.74 8.58
C GLU A 1106 34.03 -4.66 8.28
N PHE A 1107 32.95 -4.62 9.08
CA PHE A 1107 31.73 -5.37 8.78
C PHE A 1107 30.94 -4.75 7.62
N GLU A 1108 30.99 -3.43 7.43
CA GLU A 1108 30.45 -2.81 6.21
C GLU A 1108 31.22 -3.28 4.95
N GLN A 1109 32.56 -3.32 5.00
CA GLN A 1109 33.39 -3.88 3.92
C GLN A 1109 33.09 -5.37 3.65
N LEU A 1110 32.88 -6.16 4.71
CA LEU A 1110 32.47 -7.56 4.60
C LEU A 1110 31.11 -7.70 3.91
N LEU A 1111 30.11 -6.93 4.33
CA LEU A 1111 28.75 -6.97 3.78
C LEU A 1111 28.72 -6.52 2.31
N LEU A 1112 29.47 -5.46 1.96
CA LEU A 1112 29.67 -5.04 0.57
C LEU A 1112 30.25 -6.17 -0.28
N LYS A 1113 31.33 -6.81 0.19
CA LYS A 1113 31.98 -7.91 -0.54
C LYS A 1113 31.12 -9.17 -0.63
N LEU A 1114 30.35 -9.49 0.41
CA LEU A 1114 29.40 -10.60 0.37
C LEU A 1114 28.24 -10.33 -0.60
N ASN A 1115 27.79 -9.07 -0.71
CA ASN A 1115 26.77 -8.70 -1.69
C ASN A 1115 27.32 -8.75 -3.13
N GLU A 1116 28.54 -8.28 -3.37
CA GLU A 1116 29.24 -8.44 -4.66
C GLU A 1116 29.36 -9.93 -5.05
N ILE A 1117 29.68 -10.81 -4.11
CA ILE A 1117 29.73 -12.26 -4.37
C ILE A 1117 28.31 -12.82 -4.62
N GLN A 1118 27.28 -12.36 -3.89
CA GLN A 1118 25.88 -12.78 -4.07
C GLN A 1118 25.32 -12.37 -5.45
N GLU A 1119 25.75 -11.23 -6.00
CA GLU A 1119 25.40 -10.78 -7.35
C GLU A 1119 26.07 -11.63 -8.44
N ASN A 1120 27.31 -12.08 -8.20
CA ASN A 1120 28.07 -12.92 -9.14
C ASN A 1120 27.81 -14.43 -8.98
N ASN A 1121 27.31 -14.89 -7.81
CA ASN A 1121 26.95 -16.28 -7.53
C ASN A 1121 25.80 -16.35 -6.49
N GLN A 1122 24.66 -16.93 -6.88
CA GLN A 1122 23.41 -16.90 -6.08
C GLN A 1122 23.40 -17.81 -4.83
N GLU A 1123 24.49 -18.53 -4.57
CA GLU A 1123 24.59 -19.56 -3.54
C GLU A 1123 24.82 -19.03 -2.11
N ILE A 1124 25.08 -17.73 -1.92
CA ILE A 1124 25.19 -17.10 -0.60
C ILE A 1124 23.86 -16.44 -0.20
N LYS A 1125 23.54 -16.46 1.10
CA LYS A 1125 22.45 -15.69 1.72
C LYS A 1125 22.94 -15.00 3.00
N ILE A 1126 22.51 -13.76 3.21
CA ILE A 1126 22.87 -12.94 4.37
C ILE A 1126 21.60 -12.58 5.16
N GLY A 1127 21.66 -12.58 6.49
CA GLY A 1127 20.50 -12.31 7.36
C GLY A 1127 20.87 -11.87 8.78
N ILE A 1128 19.85 -11.44 9.54
CA ILE A 1128 19.98 -10.92 10.91
C ILE A 1128 19.03 -11.68 11.85
N ILE A 1129 19.48 -11.99 13.07
CA ILE A 1129 18.61 -12.39 14.19
C ILE A 1129 18.93 -11.55 15.43
N THR A 1130 18.00 -10.71 15.87
CA THR A 1130 18.18 -9.83 17.04
C THR A 1130 17.03 -9.96 18.05
N ASN A 1131 17.36 -9.88 19.35
CA ASN A 1131 16.38 -9.88 20.43
C ASN A 1131 15.96 -8.46 20.79
N GLY A 1132 14.66 -8.19 20.87
CA GLY A 1132 14.13 -6.95 21.45
C GLY A 1132 12.81 -6.49 20.84
N PRO A 1133 12.26 -5.35 21.32
CA PRO A 1133 11.03 -4.78 20.80
C PRO A 1133 11.13 -4.43 19.32
N SER A 1134 10.10 -4.80 18.55
CA SER A 1134 10.05 -4.68 17.08
C SER A 1134 10.44 -3.30 16.56
N GLU A 1135 9.86 -2.24 17.13
CA GLU A 1135 10.06 -0.86 16.71
C GLU A 1135 11.51 -0.39 16.95
N HIS A 1136 12.03 -0.63 18.17
CA HIS A 1136 13.38 -0.22 18.54
C HIS A 1136 14.46 -0.93 17.71
N GLN A 1137 14.34 -2.24 17.45
CA GLN A 1137 15.32 -2.95 16.64
C GLN A 1137 15.17 -2.63 15.14
N PHE A 1138 13.96 -2.37 14.64
CA PHE A 1138 13.77 -1.92 13.26
C PHE A 1138 14.45 -0.57 13.01
N GLU A 1139 14.31 0.40 13.92
CA GLU A 1139 14.97 1.71 13.76
C GLU A 1139 16.50 1.61 13.82
N LYS A 1140 17.08 0.68 14.61
CA LYS A 1140 18.54 0.41 14.54
C LYS A 1140 18.98 -0.12 13.18
N ILE A 1141 18.25 -1.12 12.63
CA ILE A 1141 18.54 -1.70 11.30
C ILE A 1141 18.49 -0.62 10.21
N LYS A 1142 17.56 0.33 10.34
CA LYS A 1142 17.40 1.49 9.46
C LYS A 1142 18.54 2.52 9.63
N SER A 1143 18.93 2.88 10.85
CA SER A 1143 20.07 3.78 11.14
C SER A 1143 21.39 3.21 10.62
N LEU A 1144 21.61 1.90 10.79
CA LEU A 1144 22.77 1.18 10.24
C LEU A 1144 22.68 0.92 8.73
N GLN A 1145 21.57 1.32 8.08
CA GLN A 1145 21.32 1.16 6.64
C GLN A 1145 21.45 -0.28 6.12
N LEU A 1146 21.22 -1.27 7.00
CA LEU A 1146 21.48 -2.69 6.73
C LEU A 1146 20.64 -3.28 5.58
N PHE A 1147 19.50 -2.67 5.25
CA PHE A 1147 18.69 -3.04 4.08
C PHE A 1147 19.37 -2.79 2.73
N LYS A 1148 20.53 -2.09 2.70
CA LYS A 1148 21.43 -2.05 1.53
C LYS A 1148 22.08 -3.39 1.22
N TYR A 1149 22.26 -4.23 2.23
CA TYR A 1149 23.08 -5.46 2.16
C TYR A 1149 22.26 -6.73 2.46
N ILE A 1150 21.18 -6.60 3.22
CA ILE A 1150 20.40 -7.72 3.76
C ILE A 1150 18.92 -7.50 3.45
N LYS A 1151 18.27 -8.48 2.82
CA LYS A 1151 16.85 -8.36 2.44
C LYS A 1151 15.95 -8.32 3.69
N PRO A 1152 14.85 -7.53 3.69
CA PRO A 1152 13.96 -7.41 4.85
C PRO A 1152 13.39 -8.74 5.36
N GLU A 1153 13.06 -9.67 4.47
CA GLU A 1153 12.56 -11.01 4.81
C GLU A 1153 13.58 -11.89 5.56
N TYR A 1154 14.87 -11.54 5.47
CA TYR A 1154 15.97 -12.21 6.16
C TYR A 1154 16.42 -11.48 7.44
N SER A 1155 15.68 -10.43 7.85
CA SER A 1155 15.88 -9.75 9.14
C SER A 1155 14.82 -10.20 10.15
N ILE A 1156 15.23 -10.97 11.16
CA ILE A 1156 14.35 -11.46 12.23
C ILE A 1156 14.58 -10.65 13.52
N ILE A 1157 13.47 -10.14 14.08
CA ILE A 1157 13.44 -9.43 15.36
C ILE A 1157 12.53 -10.22 16.31
N SER A 1158 13.00 -10.60 17.49
CA SER A 1158 12.25 -11.49 18.38
C SER A 1158 10.86 -10.96 18.75
N GLY A 1159 10.76 -9.66 19.06
CA GLY A 1159 9.51 -9.00 19.45
C GLY A 1159 8.43 -8.96 18.37
N SER A 1160 8.74 -9.27 17.09
CA SER A 1160 7.74 -9.36 16.02
C SER A 1160 7.25 -10.78 15.78
N ILE A 1161 7.91 -11.78 16.36
CA ILE A 1161 7.63 -13.22 16.17
C ILE A 1161 7.18 -13.89 17.49
N GLY A 1162 7.46 -13.29 18.65
CA GLY A 1162 7.16 -13.86 19.96
C GLY A 1162 8.09 -15.00 20.37
N ILE A 1163 9.18 -15.22 19.61
CA ILE A 1163 10.22 -16.21 19.87
C ILE A 1163 11.53 -15.45 19.94
N GLU A 1164 12.32 -15.66 21.00
CA GLU A 1164 13.59 -14.96 21.22
C GLU A 1164 14.77 -15.91 21.45
N LYS A 1165 15.98 -15.47 21.15
CA LYS A 1165 17.22 -16.16 21.50
C LYS A 1165 17.30 -16.29 23.03
N PRO A 1166 17.64 -17.45 23.62
CA PRO A 1166 18.29 -18.62 23.02
C PRO A 1166 17.37 -19.68 22.42
N ASN A 1167 16.07 -19.45 22.22
CA ASN A 1167 15.17 -20.47 21.69
C ASN A 1167 15.62 -20.92 20.28
N PRO A 1168 15.91 -22.22 20.04
CA PRO A 1168 16.42 -22.68 18.75
C PRO A 1168 15.47 -22.44 17.57
N GLU A 1169 14.16 -22.30 17.79
CA GLU A 1169 13.19 -22.10 16.71
C GLU A 1169 13.43 -20.80 15.92
N ILE A 1170 13.98 -19.74 16.54
CA ILE A 1170 14.28 -18.48 15.83
C ILE A 1170 15.40 -18.66 14.79
N PHE A 1171 16.39 -19.51 15.09
CA PHE A 1171 17.51 -19.85 14.20
C PHE A 1171 17.03 -20.76 13.05
N LYS A 1172 16.22 -21.76 13.37
CA LYS A 1172 15.58 -22.63 12.37
C LYS A 1172 14.73 -21.82 11.40
N LEU A 1173 13.97 -20.84 11.91
CA LEU A 1173 13.11 -19.99 11.08
C LEU A 1173 13.89 -19.23 10.00
N LEU A 1174 15.07 -18.67 10.31
CA LEU A 1174 15.87 -17.97 9.30
C LEU A 1174 16.53 -18.93 8.30
N ALA A 1175 17.10 -20.05 8.78
CA ALA A 1175 17.69 -21.06 7.89
C ALA A 1175 16.65 -21.69 6.95
N ASN A 1176 15.41 -21.90 7.42
CA ASN A 1176 14.30 -22.33 6.59
C ASN A 1176 13.91 -21.25 5.55
N ARG A 1177 13.95 -19.95 5.89
CA ARG A 1177 13.74 -18.84 4.92
C ARG A 1177 14.84 -18.74 3.86
N PHE A 1178 16.08 -19.13 4.20
CA PHE A 1178 17.16 -19.27 3.23
C PHE A 1178 17.03 -20.52 2.35
N ASN A 1179 16.30 -21.53 2.80
CA ASN A 1179 16.33 -22.90 2.27
C ASN A 1179 17.74 -23.51 2.30
N ILE A 1180 18.49 -23.26 3.39
CA ILE A 1180 19.87 -23.74 3.59
C ILE A 1180 19.94 -24.63 4.85
N PRO A 1181 20.51 -25.85 4.76
CA PRO A 1181 20.75 -26.72 5.91
C PRO A 1181 21.56 -26.07 7.04
N TYR A 1182 21.29 -26.44 8.30
CA TYR A 1182 21.91 -25.79 9.45
C TYR A 1182 23.44 -25.93 9.48
N ASP A 1183 23.99 -27.05 9.03
CA ASP A 1183 25.44 -27.31 8.91
C ASP A 1183 26.14 -26.47 7.83
N GLN A 1184 25.37 -25.85 6.95
CA GLN A 1184 25.80 -24.90 5.92
C GLN A 1184 25.58 -23.43 6.34
N CYS A 1185 25.02 -23.19 7.53
CA CYS A 1185 24.87 -21.86 8.10
C CYS A 1185 26.04 -21.51 9.04
N ILE A 1186 26.53 -20.28 8.92
CA ILE A 1186 27.45 -19.62 9.85
C ILE A 1186 26.63 -18.61 10.65
N TYR A 1187 26.70 -18.67 11.98
CA TYR A 1187 26.06 -17.70 12.87
C TYR A 1187 27.13 -16.91 13.62
N ILE A 1188 27.05 -15.57 13.57
CA ILE A 1188 28.00 -14.64 14.19
C ILE A 1188 27.26 -13.83 15.27
N GLY A 1189 27.77 -13.83 16.51
CA GLY A 1189 27.21 -13.01 17.59
C GLY A 1189 28.14 -12.85 18.80
N ASP A 1190 27.83 -11.87 19.65
CA ASP A 1190 28.61 -11.52 20.85
C ASP A 1190 28.23 -12.35 22.10
N SER A 1191 27.00 -12.89 22.14
CA SER A 1191 26.43 -13.47 23.35
C SER A 1191 26.60 -14.98 23.39
N PHE A 1192 27.44 -15.46 24.29
CA PHE A 1192 27.71 -16.90 24.43
C PHE A 1192 26.43 -17.71 24.70
N SER A 1193 25.56 -17.23 25.59
CA SER A 1193 24.32 -17.92 25.94
C SER A 1193 23.26 -17.82 24.85
N ASN A 1194 23.11 -16.64 24.23
CA ASN A 1194 21.97 -16.37 23.36
C ASN A 1194 22.27 -16.73 21.90
N ASP A 1195 23.51 -16.61 21.45
CA ASP A 1195 23.91 -16.88 20.07
C ASP A 1195 24.64 -18.22 19.94
N ILE A 1196 25.68 -18.44 20.74
CA ILE A 1196 26.65 -19.53 20.52
C ILE A 1196 26.11 -20.90 20.95
N ILE A 1197 25.54 -21.00 22.15
CA ILE A 1197 24.93 -22.25 22.64
C ILE A 1197 23.85 -22.78 21.68
N PRO A 1198 22.80 -22.03 21.29
CA PRO A 1198 21.73 -22.56 20.45
C PRO A 1198 22.14 -22.81 19.00
N SER A 1199 22.94 -21.93 18.39
CA SER A 1199 23.42 -22.15 17.00
C SER A 1199 24.29 -23.41 16.90
N THR A 1200 25.22 -23.61 17.83
CA THR A 1200 26.08 -24.81 17.86
C THR A 1200 25.27 -26.09 18.09
N ASN A 1201 24.27 -26.05 18.98
CA ASN A 1201 23.38 -27.21 19.23
C ASN A 1201 22.52 -27.59 18.02
N LEU A 1202 22.25 -26.65 17.10
CA LEU A 1202 21.58 -26.91 15.82
C LEU A 1202 22.52 -27.40 14.71
N GLY A 1203 23.83 -27.48 14.98
CA GLY A 1203 24.85 -27.86 14.00
C GLY A 1203 25.41 -26.72 13.15
N MET A 1204 25.02 -25.47 13.41
CA MET A 1204 25.57 -24.30 12.71
C MET A 1204 27.03 -24.04 13.10
N LYS A 1205 27.81 -23.47 12.17
CA LYS A 1205 29.15 -22.96 12.45
C LYS A 1205 29.05 -21.66 13.24
N SER A 1206 29.19 -21.76 14.56
CA SER A 1206 29.12 -20.63 15.47
C SER A 1206 30.43 -19.84 15.54
N VAL A 1207 30.37 -18.54 15.28
CA VAL A 1207 31.47 -17.59 15.46
C VAL A 1207 31.15 -16.66 16.63
N TRP A 1208 31.95 -16.77 17.70
CA TRP A 1208 31.82 -15.91 18.86
C TRP A 1208 32.66 -14.65 18.70
N PHE A 1209 32.00 -13.50 18.55
CA PHE A 1209 32.64 -12.20 18.47
C PHE A 1209 32.92 -11.65 19.87
N ASN A 1210 34.01 -12.12 20.48
CA ASN A 1210 34.37 -11.88 21.87
C ASN A 1210 35.24 -10.62 22.08
N HIS A 1211 35.01 -9.54 21.32
CA HIS A 1211 35.79 -8.28 21.42
C HIS A 1211 35.82 -7.65 22.82
N ARG A 1212 34.91 -8.08 23.71
CA ARG A 1212 34.84 -7.68 25.12
C ARG A 1212 35.59 -8.61 26.11
N ASN A 1213 36.34 -9.61 25.63
CA ASN A 1213 37.09 -10.59 26.43
C ASN A 1213 36.27 -11.26 27.55
N ARG A 1214 35.03 -11.66 27.24
CA ARG A 1214 34.14 -12.38 28.16
C ARG A 1214 34.64 -13.81 28.37
N THR A 1215 34.37 -14.39 29.53
CA THR A 1215 34.74 -15.79 29.83
C THR A 1215 33.59 -16.72 29.50
N ILE A 1216 33.90 -17.94 29.03
CA ILE A 1216 32.90 -19.00 28.84
C ILE A 1216 32.31 -19.37 30.20
N PRO A 1217 30.97 -19.46 30.34
CA PRO A 1217 30.33 -19.87 31.60
C PRO A 1217 30.85 -21.21 32.10
N SER A 1218 31.23 -21.29 33.38
CA SER A 1218 31.91 -22.45 34.00
C SER A 1218 31.13 -23.78 33.94
N ASN A 1219 29.84 -23.72 33.59
CA ASN A 1219 28.90 -24.82 33.45
C ASN A 1219 28.64 -25.23 31.99
N SER A 1220 29.21 -24.53 30.99
CA SER A 1220 29.04 -24.86 29.57
C SER A 1220 30.02 -25.95 29.12
N THR A 1221 29.48 -26.99 28.46
CA THR A 1221 30.26 -28.00 27.72
C THR A 1221 30.45 -27.66 26.24
N ILE A 1222 29.70 -26.67 25.74
CA ILE A 1222 29.72 -26.21 24.33
C ILE A 1222 30.91 -25.27 24.12
N LYS A 1223 31.52 -25.33 22.93
CA LYS A 1223 32.52 -24.39 22.45
C LYS A 1223 32.08 -23.82 21.09
N PRO A 1224 32.38 -22.55 20.78
CA PRO A 1224 32.15 -22.01 19.44
C PRO A 1224 33.02 -22.73 18.41
N THR A 1225 32.60 -22.69 17.14
CA THR A 1225 33.44 -23.17 16.02
C THR A 1225 34.66 -22.28 15.85
N PHE A 1226 34.48 -20.96 16.00
CA PHE A 1226 35.55 -19.97 16.03
C PHE A 1226 35.29 -18.94 17.14
N GLU A 1227 36.32 -18.56 17.87
CA GLU A 1227 36.30 -17.38 18.76
C GLU A 1227 37.22 -16.33 18.14
N ILE A 1228 36.73 -15.11 18.01
CA ILE A 1228 37.44 -13.99 17.38
C ILE A 1228 37.35 -12.73 18.24
N ASN A 1229 38.38 -11.90 18.18
CA ASN A 1229 38.44 -10.65 18.97
C ASN A 1229 38.35 -9.39 18.10
N SER A 1230 38.45 -9.53 16.77
CA SER A 1230 38.32 -8.41 15.83
C SER A 1230 37.51 -8.76 14.58
N PRO A 1231 36.84 -7.78 13.93
CA PRO A 1231 36.14 -7.98 12.66
C PRO A 1231 37.03 -8.52 11.53
N ASN A 1232 38.30 -8.14 11.52
CA ASN A 1232 39.27 -8.59 10.51
C ASN A 1232 39.53 -10.10 10.58
N GLU A 1233 39.43 -10.71 11.76
CA GLU A 1233 39.47 -12.18 11.88
C GLU A 1233 38.25 -12.82 11.22
N LEU A 1234 37.05 -12.24 11.37
CA LEU A 1234 35.84 -12.74 10.70
C LEU A 1234 35.97 -12.68 9.18
N ILE A 1235 36.45 -11.56 8.64
CA ILE A 1235 36.67 -11.38 7.20
C ILE A 1235 37.57 -12.50 6.67
N ASN A 1236 38.67 -12.78 7.36
CA ASN A 1236 39.58 -13.87 6.98
C ASN A 1236 38.93 -15.26 7.11
N ILE A 1237 38.10 -15.51 8.14
CA ILE A 1237 37.40 -16.79 8.27
C ILE A 1237 36.40 -16.99 7.13
N ILE A 1238 35.55 -16.01 6.86
CA ILE A 1238 34.53 -16.10 5.81
C ILE A 1238 35.17 -16.21 4.42
N LEU A 1239 36.20 -15.39 4.12
CA LEU A 1239 36.91 -15.46 2.83
C LEU A 1239 37.82 -16.69 2.64
N ASN A 1240 38.00 -17.54 3.66
CA ASN A 1240 38.64 -18.85 3.53
C ASN A 1240 37.61 -20.00 3.49
N LEU A 1241 36.34 -19.71 3.79
CA LEU A 1241 35.22 -20.67 3.71
C LEU A 1241 34.44 -20.55 2.40
N LEU A 1242 34.56 -19.41 1.72
CA LEU A 1242 34.15 -19.14 0.33
C LEU A 1242 35.31 -19.40 -0.65
#